data_AF-A0A7V8V6Y4-F1
#
_entry.id   AF-A0A7V8V6Y4-F1
#
_cell.length_a   1.000
_cell.length_b   1.000
_cell.length_c   1.000
_cell.angle_alpha   90.00
_cell.angle_beta   90.00
_cell.angle_gamma   90.00
#
_symmetry.space_group_name_H-M   'P 1'
#
loop_
_entity.id
_entity.type
_entity.pdbx_description
1 polymer ?
#
loop_
_entity_poly.entity_id
_entity_poly.type
_entity_poly.pdbx_seq_one_letter_code
_entity_poly.pdbx_strand_id
1 'polypeptide(L)'
;MRPYLTVIYDSFHEAFVSRVLYILLLALTLVLLAIAPLGYETKRMVTLHRMSVRDVPSFVVELRQQNNAEGENPGKRIVALAGGPLKELVNAKEDKKFTGSQVSDVVDGLNDVLAKQDFYSEAAWKDIRLGQETKVLLKQTPEKLTGDDLSYFNRLLMRDAFPVHLGNVPAEQLYLTYPALWEPLPLPITQDMFAATVKYMLTAFIDVFVGMFAIFVAILVTAPIMPRTFEPGAIDLLLSKPISRSLLVLAKYLGGCAFVLLSVTYFLIGLWLIVGWRFDVWSNSLLLCIPVFLFQFAIYYCVSVLSGVMWRNSIVSIVVTVLFFYACFGIGFLKTSVFEPFIINPSRLVRLVDTEEGLVGVTQVGQFVQWNEGLKAWEVVLQSERRGPENFAMQSILIGPIYHAPSESMLYLQQPTGGGSRRRMGMNGASLMTAKWSGNWIAEEGPTPPTGASWILQDAEDNVFVVSSAGVFLYEGDGTQKKAKFLGFDIPLGGNNAFKRLGPKEGVPYFPPFAAAIDPSSDRLLIENQGSLYLLEREKQKGYVVTTEAKRDSEGEAVVGLTDKLAVVADKNGHIELRDAQTLEVQETFRPAGDSPPSALETSRDGKYIAVLFHDGALWLYDVGAGQGSRIDSDASAMAFDEDNLIFADNKTRVRVQSLASGETLETYWPVSDWWRFTYDWAIQPIYYVFPKPGELNNLLKYLVTDESTSSFQGPQSTGDLREVRMADNIVMPVVHNLIFICVMLGITCFYVSRLDL
;
A
#
# COMPACT_ATOMS: atom_id res chain seq x y z
N MET A 1 41.63 12.48 -27.13
CA MET A 1 40.17 12.26 -27.25
C MET A 1 39.76 11.57 -28.56
N ARG A 2 40.27 11.95 -29.75
CA ARG A 2 39.97 11.27 -31.03
C ARG A 2 40.08 9.72 -31.01
N PRO A 3 41.15 9.10 -30.47
CA PRO A 3 41.24 7.64 -30.45
C PRO A 3 40.18 6.96 -29.57
N TYR A 4 39.73 7.62 -28.48
CA TYR A 4 38.68 7.08 -27.61
C TYR A 4 37.30 7.09 -28.28
N LEU A 5 36.99 8.15 -29.04
CA LEU A 5 35.75 8.23 -29.82
C LEU A 5 35.71 7.21 -30.96
N THR A 6 36.85 6.97 -31.62
CA THR A 6 36.97 5.93 -32.65
C THR A 6 36.71 4.54 -32.08
N VAL A 7 37.20 4.26 -30.87
CA VAL A 7 36.97 2.97 -30.19
C VAL A 7 35.50 2.74 -29.88
N ILE A 8 34.80 3.78 -29.40
CA ILE A 8 33.36 3.70 -29.16
C ILE A 8 32.62 3.47 -30.49
N TYR A 9 32.92 4.26 -31.51
CA TYR A 9 32.32 4.12 -32.84
C TYR A 9 32.52 2.73 -33.45
N ASP A 10 33.75 2.20 -33.39
CA ASP A 10 34.07 0.87 -33.90
C ASP A 10 33.34 -0.22 -33.11
N SER A 11 33.17 -0.05 -31.81
CA SER A 11 32.42 -0.99 -30.96
C SER A 11 30.92 -1.02 -31.30
N PHE A 12 30.33 0.15 -31.56
CA PHE A 12 28.94 0.24 -32.05
C PHE A 12 28.81 -0.37 -33.44
N HIS A 13 29.75 -0.10 -34.34
CA HIS A 13 29.74 -0.64 -35.69
C HIS A 13 29.87 -2.18 -35.69
N GLU A 14 30.76 -2.73 -34.86
CA GLU A 14 30.93 -4.17 -34.67
C GLU A 14 29.64 -4.83 -34.14
N ALA A 15 28.93 -4.17 -33.22
CA ALA A 15 27.64 -4.64 -32.73
C ALA A 15 26.58 -4.70 -33.84
N PHE A 16 26.48 -3.67 -34.69
CA PHE A 16 25.50 -3.61 -35.79
C PHE A 16 25.72 -4.68 -36.87
N VAL A 17 26.97 -5.09 -37.11
CA VAL A 17 27.32 -6.08 -38.13
C VAL A 17 27.12 -7.53 -37.63
N SER A 18 26.83 -7.72 -36.34
CA SER A 18 26.68 -9.05 -35.72
C SER A 18 25.43 -9.79 -36.21
N ARG A 19 25.62 -10.99 -36.78
CA ARG A 19 24.51 -11.91 -37.12
C ARG A 19 23.66 -12.29 -35.90
N VAL A 20 24.29 -12.36 -34.74
CA VAL A 20 23.62 -12.71 -33.49
C VAL A 20 22.63 -11.62 -33.07
N LEU A 21 22.94 -10.35 -33.35
CA LEU A 21 22.03 -9.22 -33.11
C LEU A 21 20.74 -9.42 -33.90
N TYR A 22 20.83 -9.70 -35.20
CA TYR A 22 19.65 -9.87 -36.05
C TYR A 22 18.79 -11.08 -35.67
N ILE A 23 19.41 -12.20 -35.24
CA ILE A 23 18.67 -13.37 -34.73
C ILE A 23 17.92 -12.99 -33.44
N LEU A 24 18.58 -12.27 -32.53
CA LEU A 24 17.96 -11.80 -31.29
C LEU A 24 16.82 -10.82 -31.58
N LEU A 25 17.00 -9.85 -32.48
CA LEU A 25 15.96 -8.91 -32.90
C LEU A 25 14.77 -9.64 -33.53
N LEU A 26 15.00 -10.68 -34.34
CA LEU A 26 13.93 -11.51 -34.89
C LEU A 26 13.16 -12.23 -33.77
N ALA A 27 13.85 -12.82 -32.80
CA ALA A 27 13.21 -13.45 -31.65
C ALA A 27 12.39 -12.45 -30.83
N LEU A 28 12.92 -11.26 -30.55
CA LEU A 28 12.21 -10.17 -29.88
C LEU A 28 10.98 -9.72 -30.69
N THR A 29 11.09 -9.68 -32.01
CA THR A 29 9.96 -9.35 -32.90
C THR A 29 8.85 -10.39 -32.82
N LEU A 30 9.19 -11.68 -32.76
CA LEU A 30 8.19 -12.74 -32.56
C LEU A 30 7.46 -12.60 -31.23
N VAL A 31 8.16 -12.23 -30.15
CA VAL A 31 7.54 -11.93 -28.85
C VAL A 31 6.60 -10.73 -28.95
N LEU A 32 7.03 -9.64 -29.59
CA LEU A 32 6.18 -8.46 -29.80
C LEU A 32 4.95 -8.79 -30.65
N LEU A 33 5.09 -9.61 -31.70
CA LEU A 33 3.98 -10.07 -32.54
C LEU A 33 3.01 -10.99 -31.79
N ALA A 34 3.47 -11.74 -30.78
CA ALA A 34 2.58 -12.52 -29.92
C ALA A 34 1.76 -11.64 -28.97
N ILE A 35 2.30 -10.48 -28.54
CA ILE A 35 1.61 -9.56 -27.63
C ILE A 35 0.69 -8.59 -28.41
N ALA A 36 1.08 -8.18 -29.61
CA ALA A 36 0.37 -7.22 -30.46
C ALA A 36 -1.14 -7.46 -30.69
N PRO A 37 -1.66 -8.71 -30.74
CA PRO A 37 -3.07 -8.98 -30.94
C PRO A 37 -3.92 -8.86 -29.67
N LEU A 38 -3.30 -8.69 -28.50
CA LEU A 38 -4.00 -8.46 -27.24
C LEU A 38 -4.75 -7.12 -27.30
N GLY A 39 -6.04 -7.14 -26.98
CA GLY A 39 -6.89 -5.95 -26.96
C GLY A 39 -7.94 -6.05 -25.87
N TYR A 40 -8.78 -5.02 -25.78
CA TYR A 40 -9.95 -5.03 -24.92
C TYR A 40 -11.16 -4.49 -25.68
N GLU A 41 -12.34 -4.94 -25.28
CA GLU A 41 -13.62 -4.41 -25.71
C GLU A 41 -14.42 -4.03 -24.48
N THR A 42 -15.08 -2.88 -24.52
CA THR A 42 -16.08 -2.50 -23.52
C THR A 42 -17.44 -2.98 -24.00
N LYS A 43 -18.16 -3.70 -23.14
CA LYS A 43 -19.58 -4.02 -23.36
C LYS A 43 -20.37 -3.49 -22.19
N ARG A 44 -21.60 -3.05 -22.45
CA ARG A 44 -22.51 -2.60 -21.38
C ARG A 44 -22.73 -3.76 -20.42
N MET A 45 -22.62 -3.48 -19.13
CA MET A 45 -22.84 -4.51 -18.13
C MET A 45 -24.35 -4.73 -18.00
N VAL A 46 -24.82 -5.87 -18.46
CA VAL A 46 -26.25 -6.20 -18.48
C VAL A 46 -26.64 -7.00 -17.23
N THR A 47 -25.73 -7.85 -16.74
CA THR A 47 -26.00 -8.81 -15.66
C THR A 47 -25.44 -8.35 -14.32
N LEU A 48 -26.23 -8.52 -13.27
CA LEU A 48 -25.82 -8.40 -11.88
C LEU A 48 -25.05 -9.65 -11.48
N HIS A 49 -23.92 -9.44 -10.81
CA HIS A 49 -23.12 -10.52 -10.23
C HIS A 49 -23.32 -10.54 -8.72
N ARG A 50 -22.86 -11.58 -8.04
CA ARG A 50 -22.94 -11.69 -6.57
C ARG A 50 -22.37 -10.48 -5.82
N MET A 51 -21.36 -9.82 -6.39
CA MET A 51 -20.73 -8.63 -5.83
C MET A 51 -21.46 -7.31 -6.14
N SER A 52 -22.49 -7.35 -7.00
CA SER A 52 -23.26 -6.16 -7.37
C SER A 52 -24.24 -5.72 -6.27
N VAL A 53 -24.60 -6.63 -5.35
CA VAL A 53 -25.47 -6.35 -4.20
C VAL A 53 -24.61 -6.34 -2.93
N ARG A 54 -24.54 -5.19 -2.24
CA ARG A 54 -23.67 -4.99 -1.07
C ARG A 54 -24.07 -5.85 0.13
N ASP A 55 -25.37 -5.88 0.41
CA ASP A 55 -25.96 -6.64 1.51
C ASP A 55 -27.26 -7.28 1.04
N VAL A 56 -27.14 -8.54 0.61
CA VAL A 56 -28.25 -9.34 0.09
C VAL A 56 -29.35 -9.57 1.15
N PRO A 57 -29.03 -9.96 2.40
CA PRO A 57 -30.02 -10.02 3.48
C PRO A 57 -30.80 -8.72 3.66
N SER A 58 -30.12 -7.58 3.83
CA SER A 58 -30.80 -6.30 4.05
C SER A 58 -31.61 -5.87 2.82
N PHE A 59 -31.13 -6.17 1.62
CA PHE A 59 -31.86 -5.89 0.38
C PHE A 59 -33.16 -6.70 0.28
N VAL A 60 -33.13 -8.00 0.64
CA VAL A 60 -34.34 -8.83 0.67
C VAL A 60 -35.35 -8.34 1.72
N VAL A 61 -34.88 -7.83 2.86
CA VAL A 61 -35.74 -7.22 3.88
C VAL A 61 -36.41 -5.95 3.35
N GLU A 62 -35.67 -5.09 2.63
CA GLU A 62 -36.26 -3.90 2.01
C GLU A 62 -37.28 -4.28 0.92
N LEU A 63 -36.98 -5.26 0.06
CA LEU A 63 -37.93 -5.77 -0.94
C LEU A 63 -39.21 -6.32 -0.27
N ARG A 64 -39.07 -7.02 0.87
CA ARG A 64 -40.20 -7.53 1.66
C ARG A 64 -41.06 -6.39 2.22
N GLN A 65 -40.43 -5.35 2.76
CA GLN A 65 -41.12 -4.17 3.28
C GLN A 65 -41.90 -3.45 2.18
N GLN A 66 -41.25 -3.20 1.03
CA GLN A 66 -41.89 -2.54 -0.12
C GLN A 66 -43.02 -3.39 -0.72
N ASN A 67 -42.87 -4.72 -0.78
CA ASN A 67 -43.92 -5.62 -1.26
C ASN A 67 -45.19 -5.58 -0.39
N ASN A 68 -45.05 -5.39 0.92
CA ASN A 68 -46.16 -5.32 1.88
C ASN A 68 -46.76 -3.91 2.02
N ALA A 69 -46.12 -2.88 1.47
CA ALA A 69 -46.60 -1.49 1.55
C ALA A 69 -47.82 -1.23 0.62
N GLU A 70 -48.65 -0.26 1.01
CA GLU A 70 -49.77 0.24 0.20
C GLU A 70 -49.25 1.15 -0.93
N GLY A 71 -49.78 0.97 -2.15
CA GLY A 71 -49.34 1.67 -3.36
C GLY A 71 -48.52 0.82 -4.34
N GLU A 72 -48.18 1.40 -5.50
CA GLU A 72 -47.21 0.86 -6.44
C GLU A 72 -45.83 1.39 -6.11
N ASN A 73 -44.85 0.49 -5.99
CA ASN A 73 -43.46 0.83 -5.72
C ASN A 73 -42.53 -0.18 -6.42
N PRO A 74 -41.23 0.14 -6.56
CA PRO A 74 -40.28 -0.70 -7.29
C PRO A 74 -40.13 -2.11 -6.71
N GLY A 75 -40.04 -2.23 -5.39
CA GLY A 75 -39.83 -3.52 -4.73
C GLY A 75 -40.99 -4.48 -5.00
N LYS A 76 -42.23 -3.99 -4.92
CA LYS A 76 -43.43 -4.75 -5.26
C LYS A 76 -43.47 -5.16 -6.74
N ARG A 77 -43.02 -4.28 -7.65
CA ARG A 77 -42.92 -4.59 -9.08
C ARG A 77 -41.87 -5.68 -9.35
N ILE A 78 -40.70 -5.59 -8.73
CA ILE A 78 -39.63 -6.58 -8.83
C ILE A 78 -40.12 -7.95 -8.33
N VAL A 79 -40.76 -8.01 -7.17
CA VAL A 79 -41.25 -9.26 -6.57
C VAL A 79 -42.42 -9.87 -7.38
N ALA A 80 -43.26 -9.04 -7.99
CA ALA A 80 -44.33 -9.50 -8.88
C ALA A 80 -43.78 -10.15 -10.17
N LEU A 81 -42.68 -9.61 -10.69
CA LEU A 81 -42.00 -10.12 -11.88
C LEU A 81 -41.00 -11.25 -11.58
N ALA A 82 -40.56 -11.39 -10.34
CA ALA A 82 -39.58 -12.39 -9.92
C ALA A 82 -40.11 -13.84 -10.05
N GLY A 83 -39.19 -14.77 -10.36
CA GLY A 83 -39.45 -16.20 -10.32
C GLY A 83 -39.59 -16.77 -8.89
N GLY A 84 -39.87 -18.07 -8.80
CA GLY A 84 -40.12 -18.80 -7.55
C GLY A 84 -39.08 -18.56 -6.44
N PRO A 85 -37.77 -18.78 -6.68
CA PRO A 85 -36.75 -18.72 -5.63
C PRO A 85 -36.64 -17.35 -4.94
N LEU A 86 -36.57 -16.26 -5.72
CA LEU A 86 -36.51 -14.90 -5.17
C LEU A 86 -37.82 -14.53 -4.43
N LYS A 87 -38.98 -14.92 -4.99
CA LYS A 87 -40.29 -14.64 -4.39
C LYS A 87 -40.50 -15.40 -3.07
N GLU A 88 -40.01 -16.64 -2.98
CA GLU A 88 -40.05 -17.43 -1.74
C GLU A 88 -39.17 -16.82 -0.65
N LEU A 89 -37.95 -16.37 -0.99
CA LEU A 89 -37.03 -15.75 -0.04
C LEU A 89 -37.54 -14.40 0.50
N VAL A 90 -38.19 -13.60 -0.35
CA VAL A 90 -38.82 -12.33 0.08
C VAL A 90 -40.02 -12.60 0.99
N ASN A 91 -40.82 -13.64 0.73
CA ASN A 91 -42.00 -13.97 1.53
C ASN A 91 -41.71 -14.80 2.80
N ALA A 92 -40.49 -15.34 2.95
CA ALA A 92 -40.10 -16.08 4.14
C ALA A 92 -40.09 -15.19 5.39
N LYS A 93 -40.56 -15.72 6.53
CA LYS A 93 -40.65 -15.01 7.82
C LYS A 93 -39.35 -15.00 8.66
N GLU A 94 -38.31 -15.71 8.23
CA GLU A 94 -37.08 -15.88 9.02
C GLU A 94 -35.95 -14.95 8.59
N ASP A 95 -35.31 -14.28 9.55
CA ASP A 95 -34.04 -13.55 9.37
C ASP A 95 -32.86 -14.47 9.74
N LYS A 96 -32.67 -15.53 8.95
CA LYS A 96 -31.46 -16.37 9.03
C LYS A 96 -30.36 -15.76 8.15
N LYS A 97 -29.09 -15.97 8.53
CA LYS A 97 -27.95 -15.71 7.65
C LYS A 97 -28.15 -16.48 6.34
N PHE A 98 -28.21 -15.77 5.22
CA PHE A 98 -28.34 -16.38 3.90
C PHE A 98 -27.17 -17.31 3.63
N THR A 99 -27.44 -18.51 3.15
CA THR A 99 -26.42 -19.43 2.64
C THR A 99 -25.89 -18.94 1.30
N GLY A 100 -24.69 -19.41 0.89
CA GLY A 100 -24.11 -19.02 -0.39
C GLY A 100 -24.98 -19.33 -1.61
N SER A 101 -25.78 -20.41 -1.56
CA SER A 101 -26.76 -20.77 -2.59
C SER A 101 -27.90 -19.76 -2.67
N GLN A 102 -28.50 -19.43 -1.53
CA GLN A 102 -29.61 -18.46 -1.47
C GLN A 102 -29.20 -17.07 -1.94
N VAL A 103 -27.93 -16.70 -1.77
CA VAL A 103 -27.39 -15.46 -2.35
C VAL A 103 -27.33 -15.53 -3.88
N SER A 104 -26.97 -16.68 -4.46
CA SER A 104 -27.04 -16.87 -5.92
C SER A 104 -28.48 -16.77 -6.40
N ASP A 105 -29.40 -17.48 -5.73
CA ASP A 105 -30.81 -17.52 -6.10
C ASP A 105 -31.45 -16.11 -6.13
N VAL A 106 -31.05 -15.22 -5.22
CA VAL A 106 -31.48 -13.81 -5.25
C VAL A 106 -30.93 -13.08 -6.47
N VAL A 107 -29.64 -13.20 -6.76
CA VAL A 107 -28.98 -12.49 -7.86
C VAL A 107 -29.48 -12.99 -9.21
N ASP A 108 -29.64 -14.30 -9.37
CA ASP A 108 -30.18 -14.94 -10.57
C ASP A 108 -31.64 -14.49 -10.79
N GLY A 109 -32.44 -14.47 -9.72
CA GLY A 109 -33.81 -13.96 -9.77
C GLY A 109 -33.91 -12.47 -10.14
N LEU A 110 -32.94 -11.64 -9.73
CA LEU A 110 -32.88 -10.23 -10.15
C LEU A 110 -32.52 -10.12 -11.64
N ASN A 111 -31.55 -10.90 -12.13
CA ASN A 111 -31.17 -10.92 -13.55
C ASN A 111 -32.33 -11.34 -14.46
N ASP A 112 -33.14 -12.32 -14.04
CA ASP A 112 -34.34 -12.73 -14.78
C ASP A 112 -35.36 -11.60 -14.91
N VAL A 113 -35.50 -10.76 -13.89
CA VAL A 113 -36.41 -9.63 -13.91
C VAL A 113 -35.90 -8.51 -14.82
N LEU A 114 -34.58 -8.31 -14.91
CA LEU A 114 -33.97 -7.31 -15.79
C LEU A 114 -34.26 -7.56 -17.27
N ALA A 115 -34.43 -8.82 -17.69
CA ALA A 115 -34.73 -9.16 -19.07
C ALA A 115 -36.18 -8.88 -19.51
N LYS A 116 -37.08 -8.45 -18.59
CA LYS A 116 -38.52 -8.30 -18.87
C LYS A 116 -38.89 -6.91 -19.35
N GLN A 117 -39.71 -6.84 -20.40
CA GLN A 117 -40.21 -5.56 -20.94
C GLN A 117 -41.12 -4.80 -19.96
N ASP A 118 -41.86 -5.54 -19.13
CA ASP A 118 -42.81 -4.99 -18.17
C ASP A 118 -42.15 -4.46 -16.89
N PHE A 119 -40.83 -4.33 -16.84
CA PHE A 119 -40.11 -3.92 -15.63
C PHE A 119 -40.50 -2.51 -15.18
N TYR A 120 -40.52 -1.54 -16.09
CA TYR A 120 -40.82 -0.15 -15.80
C TYR A 120 -42.33 0.10 -15.72
N SER A 121 -42.80 0.73 -14.64
CA SER A 121 -44.11 1.38 -14.60
C SER A 121 -43.97 2.82 -14.10
N GLU A 122 -44.68 3.74 -14.76
CA GLU A 122 -44.65 5.16 -14.41
C GLU A 122 -45.17 5.41 -13.00
N ALA A 123 -46.16 4.63 -12.55
CA ALA A 123 -46.71 4.71 -11.21
C ALA A 123 -45.72 4.23 -10.12
N ALA A 124 -44.92 3.19 -10.37
CA ALA A 124 -43.95 2.69 -9.39
C ALA A 124 -42.65 3.51 -9.33
N TRP A 125 -42.27 4.23 -10.39
CA TRP A 125 -41.05 5.06 -10.44
C TRP A 125 -41.30 6.58 -10.29
N LYS A 126 -42.53 6.99 -9.96
CA LYS A 126 -42.94 8.40 -9.88
C LYS A 126 -42.13 9.22 -8.85
N ASP A 127 -41.86 8.65 -7.68
CA ASP A 127 -41.21 9.34 -6.56
C ASP A 127 -39.69 9.11 -6.51
N ILE A 128 -39.11 8.53 -7.57
CA ILE A 128 -37.71 8.11 -7.62
C ILE A 128 -36.90 9.10 -8.43
N ARG A 129 -35.77 9.54 -7.86
CA ARG A 129 -34.84 10.42 -8.54
C ARG A 129 -34.04 9.65 -9.58
N LEU A 130 -34.53 9.64 -10.82
CA LEU A 130 -33.82 9.02 -11.94
C LEU A 130 -32.51 9.73 -12.27
N GLY A 131 -31.48 8.94 -12.56
CA GLY A 131 -30.20 9.40 -13.09
C GLY A 131 -30.33 10.06 -14.46
N GLN A 132 -29.32 10.86 -14.85
CA GLN A 132 -29.33 11.55 -16.15
C GLN A 132 -29.38 10.56 -17.32
N GLU A 133 -28.61 9.48 -17.25
CA GLU A 133 -28.56 8.43 -18.26
C GLU A 133 -29.91 7.69 -18.40
N THR A 134 -30.53 7.33 -17.28
CA THR A 134 -31.87 6.71 -17.24
C THR A 134 -32.93 7.62 -17.89
N LYS A 135 -32.85 8.94 -17.67
CA LYS A 135 -33.74 9.92 -18.31
C LYS A 135 -33.54 10.04 -19.82
N VAL A 136 -32.31 9.87 -20.31
CA VAL A 136 -32.01 9.88 -21.74
C VAL A 136 -32.61 8.65 -22.42
N LEU A 137 -32.42 7.47 -21.83
CA LEU A 137 -32.99 6.22 -22.36
C LEU A 137 -34.52 6.19 -22.26
N LEU A 138 -35.10 6.74 -21.19
CA LEU A 138 -36.55 6.87 -21.05
C LEU A 138 -37.17 7.73 -22.17
N LYS A 139 -36.45 8.75 -22.67
CA LYS A 139 -36.88 9.58 -23.82
C LYS A 139 -36.84 8.84 -25.16
N GLN A 140 -36.06 7.76 -25.28
CA GLN A 140 -35.92 6.97 -26.51
C GLN A 140 -37.06 5.93 -26.71
N THR A 141 -38.07 5.96 -25.83
CA THR A 141 -39.22 5.05 -25.78
C THR A 141 -38.84 3.62 -25.33
N PRO A 142 -39.22 3.20 -24.11
CA PRO A 142 -38.88 1.87 -23.56
C PRO A 142 -39.32 0.68 -24.43
N GLU A 143 -40.42 0.83 -25.17
CA GLU A 143 -41.00 -0.21 -26.05
C GLU A 143 -40.12 -0.54 -27.28
N LYS A 144 -39.15 0.32 -27.61
CA LYS A 144 -38.22 0.10 -28.74
C LYS A 144 -36.92 -0.57 -28.33
N LEU A 145 -36.63 -0.65 -27.03
CA LEU A 145 -35.41 -1.27 -26.51
C LEU A 145 -35.58 -2.79 -26.57
N THR A 146 -34.62 -3.50 -27.18
CA THR A 146 -34.62 -4.97 -27.25
C THR A 146 -33.27 -5.54 -26.84
N GLY A 147 -33.27 -6.77 -26.30
CA GLY A 147 -32.05 -7.48 -25.88
C GLY A 147 -31.28 -6.79 -24.75
N ASP A 148 -29.98 -6.58 -24.96
CA ASP A 148 -29.04 -6.04 -23.97
C ASP A 148 -29.36 -4.59 -23.58
N ASP A 149 -29.89 -3.78 -24.50
CA ASP A 149 -30.24 -2.38 -24.23
C ASP A 149 -31.43 -2.25 -23.28
N LEU A 150 -32.39 -3.18 -23.36
CA LEU A 150 -33.54 -3.24 -22.44
C LEU A 150 -33.08 -3.63 -21.04
N SER A 151 -32.26 -4.67 -20.97
CA SER A 151 -31.76 -5.19 -19.71
C SER A 151 -30.82 -4.19 -19.02
N TYR A 152 -30.04 -3.43 -19.79
CA TYR A 152 -29.25 -2.29 -19.31
C TYR A 152 -30.14 -1.16 -18.76
N PHE A 153 -31.20 -0.78 -19.48
CA PHE A 153 -32.15 0.24 -19.03
C PHE A 153 -32.85 -0.16 -17.71
N ASN A 154 -33.33 -1.40 -17.63
CA ASN A 154 -33.95 -1.94 -16.43
C ASN A 154 -32.98 -1.99 -15.24
N ARG A 155 -31.70 -2.27 -15.51
CA ARG A 155 -30.65 -2.26 -14.47
C ARG A 155 -30.43 -0.85 -13.92
N LEU A 156 -30.42 0.18 -14.78
CA LEU A 156 -30.31 1.58 -14.35
C LEU A 156 -31.51 2.00 -13.50
N LEU A 157 -32.73 1.60 -13.90
CA LEU A 157 -33.95 1.84 -13.11
C LEU A 157 -33.90 1.16 -11.74
N MET A 158 -33.38 -0.07 -11.68
CA MET A 158 -33.21 -0.81 -10.43
C MET A 158 -32.17 -0.15 -9.51
N ARG A 159 -31.03 0.30 -10.06
CA ARG A 159 -30.02 1.08 -9.33
C ARG A 159 -30.60 2.37 -8.76
N ASP A 160 -31.35 3.11 -9.57
CA ASP A 160 -31.94 4.39 -9.18
C ASP A 160 -32.99 4.21 -8.06
N ALA A 161 -33.68 3.05 -8.03
CA ALA A 161 -34.63 2.70 -6.98
C ALA A 161 -33.96 2.24 -5.67
N PHE A 162 -32.79 1.58 -5.73
CA PHE A 162 -32.12 0.98 -4.56
C PHE A 162 -30.62 1.34 -4.45
N PRO A 163 -30.26 2.63 -4.39
CA PRO A 163 -28.86 3.07 -4.42
C PRO A 163 -28.05 2.66 -3.18
N VAL A 164 -28.70 2.36 -2.07
CA VAL A 164 -28.05 1.92 -0.82
C VAL A 164 -27.55 0.48 -0.93
N HIS A 165 -28.33 -0.39 -1.60
CA HIS A 165 -28.07 -1.82 -1.71
C HIS A 165 -27.32 -2.21 -2.98
N LEU A 166 -27.64 -1.55 -4.08
CA LEU A 166 -26.93 -1.66 -5.36
C LEU A 166 -25.91 -0.53 -5.39
N GLY A 167 -24.63 -0.89 -5.20
CA GLY A 167 -23.55 0.09 -5.24
C GLY A 167 -23.45 0.81 -6.59
N ASN A 168 -22.50 1.73 -6.70
CA ASN A 168 -22.18 2.37 -7.98
C ASN A 168 -21.45 1.34 -8.88
N VAL A 169 -22.20 0.41 -9.45
CA VAL A 169 -21.67 -0.63 -10.33
C VAL A 169 -21.42 0.01 -11.71
N PRO A 170 -20.27 -0.21 -12.35
CA PRO A 170 -19.93 0.42 -13.62
C PRO A 170 -21.01 0.19 -14.68
N ALA A 171 -21.21 1.20 -15.53
CA ALA A 171 -22.04 1.09 -16.73
C ALA A 171 -21.49 0.03 -17.71
N GLU A 172 -20.17 -0.11 -17.76
CA GLU A 172 -19.46 -0.96 -18.72
C GLU A 172 -18.65 -2.05 -18.00
N GLN A 173 -18.64 -3.25 -18.58
CA GLN A 173 -17.78 -4.36 -18.23
C GLN A 173 -16.73 -4.54 -19.33
N LEU A 174 -15.48 -4.68 -18.91
CA LEU A 174 -14.36 -4.89 -19.82
C LEU A 174 -14.21 -6.35 -20.18
N TYR A 175 -13.92 -6.61 -21.44
CA TYR A 175 -13.61 -7.94 -21.95
C TYR A 175 -12.23 -7.94 -22.57
N LEU A 176 -11.38 -8.88 -22.15
CA LEU A 176 -10.08 -9.09 -22.78
C LEU A 176 -10.27 -9.88 -24.07
N THR A 177 -9.74 -9.36 -25.17
CA THR A 177 -9.78 -10.01 -26.48
C THR A 177 -8.39 -10.47 -26.89
N TYR A 178 -8.33 -11.69 -27.43
CA TYR A 178 -7.13 -12.24 -28.05
C TYR A 178 -7.56 -13.18 -29.17
N PRO A 179 -6.89 -13.22 -30.33
CA PRO A 179 -7.34 -14.04 -31.47
C PRO A 179 -7.45 -15.54 -31.18
N ALA A 180 -6.71 -16.06 -30.20
CA ALA A 180 -6.82 -17.46 -29.78
C ALA A 180 -7.95 -17.71 -28.75
N LEU A 181 -8.56 -16.67 -28.19
CA LEU A 181 -9.72 -16.78 -27.31
C LEU A 181 -10.99 -16.74 -28.17
N TRP A 182 -11.76 -17.81 -28.12
CA TRP A 182 -13.03 -17.95 -28.85
C TRP A 182 -14.14 -17.07 -28.24
N GLU A 183 -14.11 -16.87 -26.91
CA GLU A 183 -14.95 -15.90 -26.20
C GLU A 183 -14.09 -14.86 -25.48
N PRO A 184 -14.45 -13.55 -25.56
CA PRO A 184 -13.77 -12.52 -24.79
C PRO A 184 -13.87 -12.80 -23.29
N LEU A 185 -12.76 -12.67 -22.57
CA LEU A 185 -12.71 -12.99 -21.15
C LEU A 185 -13.24 -11.79 -20.32
N PRO A 186 -14.34 -11.93 -19.55
CA PRO A 186 -14.85 -10.84 -18.73
C PRO A 186 -13.85 -10.48 -17.62
N LEU A 187 -13.50 -9.21 -17.53
CA LEU A 187 -12.66 -8.66 -16.48
C LEU A 187 -13.53 -7.91 -15.45
N PRO A 188 -13.49 -8.28 -14.15
CA PRO A 188 -14.28 -7.64 -13.10
C PRO A 188 -13.62 -6.34 -12.60
N ILE A 189 -13.27 -5.44 -13.52
CA ILE A 189 -12.62 -4.15 -13.25
C ILE A 189 -13.30 -3.05 -14.08
N THR A 190 -13.29 -1.84 -13.53
CA THR A 190 -13.84 -0.65 -14.20
C THR A 190 -12.85 -0.12 -15.24
N GLN A 191 -13.33 0.70 -16.19
CA GLN A 191 -12.44 1.37 -17.16
C GLN A 191 -11.37 2.22 -16.48
N ASP A 192 -11.73 2.94 -15.41
CA ASP A 192 -10.79 3.77 -14.65
C ASP A 192 -9.67 2.93 -13.99
N MET A 193 -10.03 1.74 -13.49
CA MET A 193 -9.08 0.81 -12.87
C MET A 193 -8.32 -0.02 -13.90
N PHE A 194 -8.78 -0.07 -15.15
CA PHE A 194 -8.13 -0.86 -16.20
C PHE A 194 -6.76 -0.30 -16.55
N ALA A 195 -6.64 1.01 -16.73
CA ALA A 195 -5.36 1.66 -16.97
C ALA A 195 -4.37 1.39 -15.81
N ALA A 196 -4.83 1.49 -14.56
CA ALA A 196 -4.02 1.16 -13.39
C ALA A 196 -3.62 -0.32 -13.35
N THR A 197 -4.53 -1.23 -13.70
CA THR A 197 -4.28 -2.68 -13.73
C THR A 197 -3.29 -3.04 -14.84
N VAL A 198 -3.43 -2.46 -16.04
CA VAL A 198 -2.50 -2.65 -17.15
C VAL A 198 -1.12 -2.13 -16.79
N LYS A 199 -1.01 -0.93 -16.19
CA LYS A 199 0.26 -0.39 -15.69
C LYS A 199 0.89 -1.30 -14.63
N TYR A 200 0.09 -1.85 -13.71
CA TYR A 200 0.57 -2.78 -12.68
C TYR A 200 1.08 -4.09 -13.29
N MET A 201 0.31 -4.71 -14.19
CA MET A 201 0.71 -5.95 -14.87
C MET A 201 1.94 -5.74 -15.75
N LEU A 202 2.03 -4.60 -16.42
CA LEU A 202 3.21 -4.20 -17.19
C LEU A 202 4.44 -4.08 -16.29
N THR A 203 4.31 -3.41 -15.14
CA THR A 203 5.40 -3.25 -14.17
C THR A 203 5.83 -4.61 -13.61
N ALA A 204 4.88 -5.46 -13.18
CA ALA A 204 5.17 -6.80 -12.69
C ALA A 204 5.82 -7.70 -13.76
N PHE A 205 5.34 -7.61 -15.01
CA PHE A 205 5.95 -8.31 -16.14
C PHE A 205 7.39 -7.83 -16.37
N ILE A 206 7.63 -6.53 -16.35
CA ILE A 206 8.97 -5.96 -16.48
C ILE A 206 9.85 -6.44 -15.33
N ASP A 207 9.42 -6.32 -14.08
CA ASP A 207 10.19 -6.74 -12.90
C ASP A 207 10.69 -8.19 -13.02
N VAL A 208 9.81 -9.11 -13.42
CA VAL A 208 10.17 -10.53 -13.60
C VAL A 208 10.98 -10.76 -14.88
N PHE A 209 10.53 -10.22 -16.01
CA PHE A 209 11.10 -10.49 -17.32
C PHE A 209 12.47 -9.80 -17.50
N VAL A 210 12.55 -8.51 -17.20
CA VAL A 210 13.79 -7.73 -17.23
C VAL A 210 14.74 -8.20 -16.13
N GLY A 211 14.26 -8.32 -14.89
CA GLY A 211 15.11 -8.58 -13.73
C GLY A 211 15.67 -10.01 -13.67
N MET A 212 14.89 -11.01 -14.08
CA MET A 212 15.31 -12.42 -13.98
C MET A 212 15.77 -12.98 -15.33
N PHE A 213 14.97 -12.95 -16.39
CA PHE A 213 15.26 -13.72 -17.60
C PHE A 213 16.11 -12.98 -18.63
N ALA A 214 15.77 -11.72 -18.93
CA ALA A 214 16.37 -10.97 -20.02
C ALA A 214 17.86 -10.69 -19.80
N ILE A 215 18.29 -10.48 -18.54
CA ILE A 215 19.71 -10.32 -18.20
C ILE A 215 20.49 -11.60 -18.47
N PHE A 216 19.97 -12.79 -18.13
CA PHE A 216 20.65 -14.05 -18.44
C PHE A 216 20.76 -14.31 -19.94
N VAL A 217 19.70 -14.01 -20.71
CA VAL A 217 19.74 -14.10 -22.17
C VAL A 217 20.78 -13.14 -22.73
N ALA A 218 20.85 -11.90 -22.22
CA ALA A 218 21.85 -10.93 -22.62
C ALA A 218 23.28 -11.41 -22.30
N ILE A 219 23.52 -11.98 -21.11
CA ILE A 219 24.81 -12.57 -20.72
C ILE A 219 25.16 -13.76 -21.61
N LEU A 220 24.21 -14.66 -21.89
CA LEU A 220 24.43 -15.83 -22.73
C LEU A 220 24.91 -15.43 -24.14
N VAL A 221 24.28 -14.39 -24.70
CA VAL A 221 24.60 -13.88 -26.03
C VAL A 221 25.95 -13.15 -26.06
N THR A 222 26.31 -12.46 -24.97
CA THR A 222 27.52 -11.61 -24.91
C THR A 222 28.75 -12.29 -24.29
N ALA A 223 28.58 -13.38 -23.53
CA ALA A 223 29.67 -14.11 -22.89
C ALA A 223 30.78 -14.57 -23.84
N PRO A 224 30.50 -14.99 -25.10
CA PRO A 224 31.56 -15.38 -26.03
C PRO A 224 32.47 -14.25 -26.51
N ILE A 225 32.08 -12.98 -26.34
CA ILE A 225 32.80 -11.82 -26.88
C ILE A 225 34.23 -11.75 -26.30
N MET A 226 34.38 -11.93 -24.99
CA MET A 226 35.69 -11.83 -24.34
C MET A 226 36.59 -13.04 -24.62
N PRO A 227 36.19 -14.29 -24.31
CA PRO A 227 37.01 -15.47 -24.54
C PRO A 227 37.54 -15.56 -25.97
N ARG A 228 36.70 -15.31 -26.98
CA ARG A 228 37.12 -15.32 -28.40
C ARG A 228 38.14 -14.26 -28.74
N THR A 229 38.03 -13.08 -28.11
CA THR A 229 39.02 -12.02 -28.31
C THR A 229 40.39 -12.42 -27.74
N PHE A 230 40.40 -13.30 -26.72
CA PHE A 230 41.62 -13.78 -26.07
C PHE A 230 42.09 -15.19 -26.53
N GLU A 231 41.50 -15.74 -27.60
CA GLU A 231 41.96 -16.99 -28.20
C GLU A 231 43.31 -16.79 -28.95
N PRO A 232 44.22 -17.79 -28.94
CA PRO A 232 45.50 -17.70 -29.65
C PRO A 232 45.30 -17.42 -31.15
N GLY A 233 46.04 -16.46 -31.72
CA GLY A 233 45.94 -16.04 -33.13
C GLY A 233 45.00 -14.85 -33.41
N ALA A 234 43.93 -14.65 -32.64
CA ALA A 234 43.07 -13.46 -32.75
C ALA A 234 43.68 -12.25 -32.04
N ILE A 235 44.28 -12.47 -30.87
CA ILE A 235 45.04 -11.45 -30.11
C ILE A 235 46.19 -10.89 -30.95
N ASP A 236 46.98 -11.75 -31.59
CA ASP A 236 48.21 -11.36 -32.30
C ASP A 236 47.92 -10.44 -33.50
N LEU A 237 46.77 -10.67 -34.16
CA LEU A 237 46.31 -9.83 -35.26
C LEU A 237 45.87 -8.43 -34.78
N LEU A 238 45.25 -8.35 -33.60
CA LEU A 238 44.77 -7.10 -33.00
C LEU A 238 45.91 -6.29 -32.34
N LEU A 239 46.91 -6.96 -31.76
CA LEU A 239 48.08 -6.34 -31.14
C LEU A 239 49.14 -5.86 -32.15
N SER A 240 48.98 -6.14 -33.44
CA SER A 240 49.79 -5.52 -34.51
C SER A 240 49.58 -4.00 -34.62
N LYS A 241 48.49 -3.48 -34.03
CA LYS A 241 48.22 -2.05 -33.84
C LYS A 241 48.65 -1.63 -32.43
N PRO A 242 49.19 -0.40 -32.22
CA PRO A 242 49.65 0.07 -30.92
C PRO A 242 48.47 0.45 -30.01
N ILE A 243 47.72 -0.54 -29.54
CA ILE A 243 46.56 -0.40 -28.66
C ILE A 243 46.92 -0.99 -27.30
N SER A 244 46.74 -0.23 -26.21
CA SER A 244 46.97 -0.73 -24.86
C SER A 244 45.98 -1.86 -24.52
N ARG A 245 46.49 -2.95 -23.94
CA ARG A 245 45.70 -4.17 -23.65
C ARG A 245 44.49 -3.92 -22.74
N SER A 246 44.63 -3.02 -21.76
CA SER A 246 43.53 -2.56 -20.89
C SER A 246 42.43 -1.82 -21.67
N LEU A 247 42.81 -1.03 -22.66
CA LEU A 247 41.86 -0.31 -23.51
C LEU A 247 41.11 -1.25 -24.46
N LEU A 248 41.73 -2.34 -24.90
CA LEU A 248 41.05 -3.40 -25.66
C LEU A 248 39.94 -4.05 -24.82
N VAL A 249 40.21 -4.37 -23.55
CA VAL A 249 39.20 -4.90 -22.63
C VAL A 249 38.04 -3.92 -22.46
N LEU A 250 38.35 -2.64 -22.22
CA LEU A 250 37.32 -1.62 -22.02
C LEU A 250 36.48 -1.40 -23.29
N ALA A 251 37.11 -1.42 -24.47
CA ALA A 251 36.42 -1.35 -25.76
C ALA A 251 35.42 -2.51 -25.94
N LYS A 252 35.86 -3.75 -25.69
CA LYS A 252 34.99 -4.93 -25.81
C LYS A 252 33.88 -4.94 -24.76
N TYR A 253 34.15 -4.47 -23.55
CA TYR A 253 33.11 -4.26 -22.54
C TYR A 253 32.04 -3.27 -23.03
N LEU A 254 32.46 -2.11 -23.55
CA LEU A 254 31.53 -1.12 -24.12
C LEU A 254 30.78 -1.64 -25.35
N GLY A 255 31.42 -2.46 -26.20
CA GLY A 255 30.77 -3.13 -27.32
C GLY A 255 29.68 -4.10 -26.89
N GLY A 256 29.90 -4.88 -25.82
CA GLY A 256 28.86 -5.73 -25.21
C GLY A 256 27.70 -4.90 -24.66
N CYS A 257 27.97 -3.80 -23.97
CA CYS A 257 26.95 -2.87 -23.51
C CYS A 257 26.15 -2.24 -24.68
N ALA A 258 26.82 -1.84 -25.75
CA ALA A 258 26.17 -1.26 -26.94
C ALA A 258 25.25 -2.28 -27.64
N PHE A 259 25.69 -3.53 -27.78
CA PHE A 259 24.89 -4.62 -28.32
C PHE A 259 23.58 -4.83 -27.54
N VAL A 260 23.66 -4.82 -26.21
CA VAL A 260 22.49 -4.99 -25.34
C VAL A 260 21.60 -3.75 -25.37
N LEU A 261 22.17 -2.56 -25.36
CA LEU A 261 21.44 -1.31 -25.46
C LEU A 261 20.55 -1.27 -26.72
N LEU A 262 21.08 -1.66 -27.88
CA LEU A 262 20.32 -1.72 -29.12
C LEU A 262 19.15 -2.72 -29.03
N SER A 263 19.41 -3.91 -28.49
CA SER A 263 18.42 -4.98 -28.37
C SER A 263 17.27 -4.61 -27.41
N VAL A 264 17.61 -4.04 -26.26
CA VAL A 264 16.65 -3.63 -25.22
C VAL A 264 15.85 -2.40 -25.67
N THR A 265 16.50 -1.43 -26.31
CA THR A 265 15.82 -0.26 -26.88
C THR A 265 14.78 -0.69 -27.91
N TYR A 266 15.13 -1.61 -28.81
CA TYR A 266 14.18 -2.16 -29.80
C TYR A 266 12.97 -2.81 -29.12
N PHE A 267 13.21 -3.68 -28.14
CA PHE A 267 12.14 -4.40 -27.45
C PHE A 267 11.22 -3.48 -26.64
N LEU A 268 11.80 -2.58 -25.83
CA LEU A 268 11.02 -1.69 -24.95
C LEU A 268 10.27 -0.62 -25.73
N ILE A 269 10.85 -0.03 -26.79
CA ILE A 269 10.11 0.89 -27.66
C ILE A 269 8.98 0.15 -28.39
N GLY A 270 9.23 -1.07 -28.87
CA GLY A 270 8.19 -1.88 -29.50
C GLY A 270 7.02 -2.18 -28.57
N LEU A 271 7.32 -2.53 -27.31
CA LEU A 271 6.30 -2.77 -26.29
C LEU A 271 5.55 -1.47 -25.94
N TRP A 272 6.25 -0.35 -25.80
CA TRP A 272 5.65 0.97 -25.55
C TRP A 272 4.67 1.38 -26.66
N LEU A 273 5.04 1.17 -27.93
CA LEU A 273 4.14 1.44 -29.07
C LEU A 273 2.93 0.52 -29.08
N ILE A 274 3.11 -0.79 -28.84
CA ILE A 274 1.99 -1.74 -28.79
C ILE A 274 1.03 -1.37 -27.66
N VAL A 275 1.54 -1.08 -26.47
CA VAL A 275 0.69 -0.75 -25.31
C VAL A 275 0.00 0.59 -25.49
N GLY A 276 0.73 1.61 -25.97
CA GLY A 276 0.16 2.93 -26.26
C GLY A 276 -0.94 2.87 -27.32
N TRP A 277 -0.74 2.12 -28.41
CA TRP A 277 -1.76 2.02 -29.47
C TRP A 277 -2.91 1.07 -29.16
N ARG A 278 -2.70 0.00 -28.38
CA ARG A 278 -3.74 -1.01 -28.09
C ARG A 278 -4.56 -0.70 -26.85
N PHE A 279 -3.93 -0.14 -25.82
CA PHE A 279 -4.56 0.10 -24.53
C PHE A 279 -4.82 1.58 -24.23
N ASP A 280 -4.35 2.50 -25.10
CA ASP A 280 -4.33 3.95 -24.85
C ASP A 280 -3.56 4.32 -23.56
N VAL A 281 -2.63 3.45 -23.16
CA VAL A 281 -1.79 3.63 -21.97
C VAL A 281 -0.37 3.99 -22.40
N TRP A 282 -0.06 5.28 -22.43
CA TRP A 282 1.29 5.77 -22.70
C TRP A 282 2.11 5.83 -21.41
N SER A 283 2.91 4.79 -21.15
CA SER A 283 3.76 4.71 -19.96
C SER A 283 5.20 5.10 -20.26
N ASN A 284 5.59 6.35 -19.98
CA ASN A 284 6.96 6.83 -20.17
C ASN A 284 7.98 6.10 -19.27
N SER A 285 7.51 5.54 -18.16
CA SER A 285 8.24 4.65 -17.25
C SER A 285 8.93 3.50 -17.97
N LEU A 286 8.29 2.98 -19.03
CA LEU A 286 8.81 1.88 -19.83
C LEU A 286 10.12 2.26 -20.54
N LEU A 287 10.24 3.51 -20.99
CA LEU A 287 11.47 4.01 -21.63
C LEU A 287 12.59 4.22 -20.61
N LEU A 288 12.26 4.62 -19.37
CA LEU A 288 13.23 4.74 -18.27
C LEU A 288 13.80 3.38 -17.83
N CYS A 289 13.13 2.27 -18.18
CA CYS A 289 13.67 0.94 -17.95
C CYS A 289 14.91 0.64 -18.83
N ILE A 290 15.10 1.33 -19.96
CA ILE A 290 16.25 1.11 -20.86
C ILE A 290 17.59 1.37 -20.13
N PRO A 291 17.84 2.56 -19.55
CA PRO A 291 19.10 2.83 -18.84
C PRO A 291 19.26 1.95 -17.59
N VAL A 292 18.17 1.64 -16.88
CA VAL A 292 18.23 0.78 -15.69
C VAL A 292 18.58 -0.66 -16.05
N PHE A 293 17.98 -1.20 -17.11
CA PHE A 293 18.35 -2.51 -17.65
C PHE A 293 19.83 -2.54 -18.04
N LEU A 294 20.28 -1.54 -18.79
CA LEU A 294 21.66 -1.48 -19.25
C LEU A 294 22.63 -1.44 -18.07
N PHE A 295 22.30 -0.67 -17.03
CA PHE A 295 23.09 -0.59 -15.81
C PHE A 295 23.10 -1.93 -15.06
N GLN A 296 21.95 -2.59 -14.94
CA GLN A 296 21.86 -3.92 -14.32
C GLN A 296 22.67 -4.97 -15.09
N PHE A 297 22.59 -4.97 -16.42
CA PHE A 297 23.40 -5.81 -17.28
C PHE A 297 24.89 -5.53 -17.09
N ALA A 298 25.30 -4.26 -17.03
CA ALA A 298 26.69 -3.84 -16.87
C ALA A 298 27.34 -4.41 -15.58
N ILE A 299 26.58 -4.48 -14.48
CA ILE A 299 27.03 -5.07 -13.21
C ILE A 299 27.40 -6.54 -13.38
N TYR A 300 26.54 -7.33 -14.03
CA TYR A 300 26.81 -8.75 -14.24
C TYR A 300 27.85 -8.99 -15.34
N TYR A 301 27.84 -8.15 -16.37
CA TYR A 301 28.73 -8.26 -17.50
C TYR A 301 30.19 -8.00 -17.11
N CYS A 302 30.49 -7.12 -16.15
CA CYS A 302 31.87 -6.91 -15.70
C CYS A 302 32.47 -8.17 -15.04
N VAL A 303 31.66 -8.96 -14.32
CA VAL A 303 32.05 -10.26 -13.74
C VAL A 303 32.26 -11.31 -14.83
N SER A 304 31.35 -11.35 -15.82
CA SER A 304 31.50 -12.18 -17.01
C SER A 304 32.79 -11.85 -17.76
N VAL A 305 33.09 -10.56 -17.96
CA VAL A 305 34.31 -10.12 -18.62
C VAL A 305 35.56 -10.56 -17.87
N LEU A 306 35.62 -10.35 -16.55
CA LEU A 306 36.78 -10.78 -15.74
C LEU A 306 37.01 -12.29 -15.86
N SER A 307 35.96 -13.08 -15.68
CA SER A 307 36.05 -14.55 -15.77
C SER A 307 36.38 -15.03 -17.18
N GLY A 308 35.81 -14.40 -18.21
CA GLY A 308 36.13 -14.69 -19.61
C GLY A 308 37.59 -14.42 -19.96
N VAL A 309 38.20 -13.37 -19.39
CA VAL A 309 39.63 -13.06 -19.55
C VAL A 309 40.52 -14.04 -18.80
N MET A 310 40.17 -14.36 -17.55
CA MET A 310 40.96 -15.24 -16.68
C MET A 310 41.01 -16.69 -17.19
N TRP A 311 39.86 -17.24 -17.60
CA TRP A 311 39.75 -18.65 -17.99
C TRP A 311 39.70 -18.88 -19.50
N ARG A 312 39.57 -17.82 -20.33
CA ARG A 312 39.45 -17.90 -21.80
C ARG A 312 38.38 -18.89 -22.25
N ASN A 313 37.29 -19.02 -21.49
CA ASN A 313 36.22 -19.96 -21.75
C ASN A 313 34.84 -19.34 -21.51
N SER A 314 34.00 -19.34 -22.55
CA SER A 314 32.64 -18.78 -22.53
C SER A 314 31.72 -19.48 -21.53
N ILE A 315 31.86 -20.80 -21.35
CA ILE A 315 31.02 -21.57 -20.43
C ILE A 315 31.33 -21.16 -18.99
N VAL A 316 32.61 -21.05 -18.64
CA VAL A 316 33.04 -20.62 -17.30
C VAL A 316 32.56 -19.20 -17.02
N SER A 317 32.65 -18.31 -18.01
CA SER A 317 32.14 -16.94 -17.93
C SER A 317 30.65 -16.89 -17.56
N ILE A 318 29.83 -17.71 -18.21
CA ILE A 318 28.38 -17.80 -17.94
C ILE A 318 28.15 -18.35 -16.53
N VAL A 319 28.78 -19.47 -16.18
CA VAL A 319 28.57 -20.15 -14.89
C VAL A 319 28.96 -19.25 -13.73
N VAL A 320 30.11 -18.58 -13.79
CA VAL A 320 30.55 -17.64 -12.73
C VAL A 320 29.57 -16.49 -12.57
N THR A 321 29.05 -15.94 -13.68
CA THR A 321 28.07 -14.85 -13.63
C THR A 321 26.75 -15.30 -13.01
N VAL A 322 26.28 -16.52 -13.31
CA VAL A 322 25.09 -17.11 -12.71
C VAL A 322 25.28 -17.39 -11.23
N LEU A 323 26.43 -17.93 -10.81
CA LEU A 323 26.74 -18.13 -9.39
C LEU A 323 26.80 -16.80 -8.63
N PHE A 324 27.38 -15.77 -9.24
CA PHE A 324 27.43 -14.43 -8.68
C PHE A 324 26.03 -13.83 -8.53
N PHE A 325 25.16 -14.01 -9.52
CA PHE A 325 23.75 -13.65 -9.42
C PHE A 325 23.09 -14.33 -8.22
N TYR A 326 23.24 -15.66 -8.08
CA TYR A 326 22.62 -16.38 -6.96
C TYR A 326 23.18 -15.98 -5.60
N ALA A 327 24.45 -15.59 -5.53
CA ALA A 327 25.02 -15.05 -4.30
C ALA A 327 24.37 -13.69 -3.92
N CYS A 328 24.31 -12.74 -4.87
CA CYS A 328 23.68 -11.44 -4.65
C CYS A 328 22.18 -11.58 -4.32
N PHE A 329 21.47 -12.41 -5.10
CA PHE A 329 20.07 -12.72 -4.88
C PHE A 329 19.86 -13.40 -3.54
N GLY A 330 20.69 -14.37 -3.17
CA GLY A 330 20.58 -15.12 -1.92
C GLY A 330 20.73 -14.22 -0.70
N ILE A 331 21.71 -13.31 -0.69
CA ILE A 331 21.90 -12.37 0.43
C ILE A 331 20.74 -11.35 0.47
N GLY A 332 20.29 -10.85 -0.68
CA GLY A 332 19.12 -9.96 -0.75
C GLY A 332 17.84 -10.64 -0.29
N PHE A 333 17.60 -11.89 -0.69
CA PHE A 333 16.49 -12.71 -0.25
C PHE A 333 16.56 -12.98 1.26
N LEU A 334 17.74 -13.33 1.78
CA LEU A 334 17.94 -13.50 3.23
C LEU A 334 17.62 -12.20 3.98
N LYS A 335 18.13 -11.05 3.56
CA LYS A 335 17.82 -9.77 4.22
C LYS A 335 16.34 -9.40 4.11
N THR A 336 15.83 -9.22 2.90
CA THR A 336 14.54 -8.59 2.61
C THR A 336 13.36 -9.54 2.74
N SER A 337 13.54 -10.83 2.45
CA SER A 337 12.45 -11.82 2.46
C SER A 337 12.45 -12.73 3.69
N VAL A 338 13.60 -12.89 4.37
CA VAL A 338 13.70 -13.77 5.56
C VAL A 338 13.89 -12.95 6.83
N PHE A 339 14.99 -12.23 7.00
CA PHE A 339 15.32 -11.60 8.28
C PHE A 339 14.45 -10.38 8.57
N GLU A 340 14.24 -9.49 7.60
CA GLU A 340 13.41 -8.31 7.81
C GLU A 340 11.96 -8.67 8.16
N PRO A 341 11.24 -9.49 7.38
CA PRO A 341 9.85 -9.80 7.68
C PRO A 341 9.66 -10.72 8.89
N PHE A 342 10.58 -11.64 9.17
CA PHE A 342 10.38 -12.66 10.20
C PHE A 342 11.09 -12.40 11.53
N ILE A 343 12.17 -11.61 11.55
CA ILE A 343 12.97 -11.39 12.75
C ILE A 343 12.92 -9.92 13.17
N ILE A 344 13.19 -9.01 12.23
CA ILE A 344 13.41 -7.60 12.55
C ILE A 344 12.09 -6.82 12.65
N ASN A 345 11.29 -6.80 11.59
CA ASN A 345 10.02 -6.07 11.53
C ASN A 345 9.02 -6.54 12.60
N PRO A 346 8.89 -7.85 12.93
CA PRO A 346 7.97 -8.27 13.97
C PRO A 346 8.29 -7.73 15.36
N SER A 347 9.57 -7.48 15.64
CA SER A 347 10.03 -6.89 16.89
C SER A 347 10.00 -5.36 16.89
N ARG A 348 9.82 -4.73 15.72
CA ARG A 348 9.84 -3.27 15.57
C ARG A 348 8.71 -2.64 16.37
N LEU A 349 9.04 -1.72 17.27
CA LEU A 349 8.06 -0.96 18.05
C LEU A 349 7.49 0.16 17.17
N VAL A 350 6.16 0.24 17.07
CA VAL A 350 5.42 1.21 16.24
C VAL A 350 4.60 2.18 17.09
N ARG A 351 4.25 1.78 18.32
CA ARG A 351 3.63 2.65 19.34
C ARG A 351 4.27 2.38 20.70
N LEU A 352 4.30 3.41 21.53
CA LEU A 352 4.71 3.35 22.92
C LEU A 352 3.59 3.93 23.76
N VAL A 353 3.34 3.34 24.92
CA VAL A 353 2.37 3.80 25.90
C VAL A 353 3.05 3.72 27.25
N ASP A 354 3.16 4.86 27.91
CA ASP A 354 3.62 4.89 29.29
C ASP A 354 2.47 4.52 30.22
N THR A 355 2.73 3.65 31.19
CA THR A 355 1.73 3.17 32.16
C THR A 355 2.32 3.18 33.55
N GLU A 356 1.49 3.23 34.59
CA GLU A 356 1.97 3.23 35.99
C GLU A 356 2.83 1.99 36.34
N GLU A 357 2.61 0.88 35.62
CA GLU A 357 3.32 -0.40 35.81
C GLU A 357 4.59 -0.52 34.94
N GLY A 358 4.86 0.47 34.10
CA GLY A 358 6.03 0.57 33.25
C GLY A 358 5.72 0.73 31.77
N LEU A 359 6.78 0.91 30.98
CA LEU A 359 6.68 1.21 29.56
C LEU A 359 6.18 0.01 28.74
N VAL A 360 5.05 0.19 28.05
CA VAL A 360 4.45 -0.79 27.15
C VAL A 360 4.67 -0.35 25.70
N GLY A 361 5.22 -1.25 24.88
CA GLY A 361 5.37 -1.06 23.44
C GLY A 361 4.39 -1.92 22.65
N VAL A 362 3.95 -1.41 21.49
CA VAL A 362 3.22 -2.22 20.50
C VAL A 362 4.12 -2.48 19.31
N THR A 363 4.27 -3.75 18.96
CA THR A 363 5.07 -4.14 17.81
C THR A 363 4.32 -3.95 16.49
N GLN A 364 5.04 -3.99 15.36
CA GLN A 364 4.46 -3.90 14.02
C GLN A 364 3.43 -4.99 13.70
N VAL A 365 3.47 -6.13 14.39
CA VAL A 365 2.48 -7.20 14.24
C VAL A 365 1.26 -6.98 15.14
N GLY A 366 1.26 -5.95 15.98
CA GLY A 366 0.22 -5.64 16.96
C GLY A 366 0.31 -6.48 18.24
N GLN A 367 1.50 -6.96 18.60
CA GLN A 367 1.73 -7.59 19.90
C GLN A 367 2.10 -6.52 20.93
N PHE A 368 1.61 -6.66 22.16
CA PHE A 368 2.00 -5.78 23.25
C PHE A 368 3.18 -6.40 24.00
N VAL A 369 4.21 -5.61 24.18
CA VAL A 369 5.43 -5.98 24.91
C VAL A 369 5.69 -5.00 26.05
N GLN A 370 6.20 -5.47 27.17
CA GLN A 370 6.61 -4.63 28.30
C GLN A 370 8.10 -4.84 28.57
N TRP A 371 8.77 -3.78 29.03
CA TRP A 371 10.19 -3.86 29.34
C TRP A 371 10.43 -4.68 30.60
N ASN A 372 11.27 -5.72 30.51
CA ASN A 372 11.75 -6.47 31.66
C ASN A 372 13.19 -6.08 31.99
N GLU A 373 13.39 -5.44 33.14
CA GLU A 373 14.69 -4.92 33.60
C GLU A 373 15.70 -6.06 33.87
N GLY A 374 15.24 -7.17 34.46
CA GLY A 374 16.09 -8.31 34.81
C GLY A 374 16.65 -9.08 33.60
N LEU A 375 15.83 -9.22 32.54
CA LEU A 375 16.26 -9.87 31.29
C LEU A 375 16.85 -8.88 30.27
N LYS A 376 16.69 -7.57 30.51
CA LYS A 376 16.96 -6.51 29.52
C LYS A 376 16.37 -6.86 28.16
N ALA A 377 15.08 -7.20 28.15
CA ALA A 377 14.36 -7.64 26.96
C ALA A 377 12.90 -7.21 27.00
N TRP A 378 12.29 -7.12 25.82
CA TRP A 378 10.85 -6.87 25.66
C TRP A 378 10.11 -8.19 25.78
N GLU A 379 9.28 -8.35 26.81
CA GLU A 379 8.46 -9.55 27.02
C GLU A 379 7.04 -9.34 26.53
N VAL A 380 6.47 -10.34 25.85
CA VAL A 380 5.09 -10.28 25.36
C VAL A 380 4.13 -10.42 26.53
N VAL A 381 3.40 -9.34 26.82
CA VAL A 381 2.46 -9.28 27.94
C VAL A 381 1.01 -9.52 27.53
N LEU A 382 0.66 -9.22 26.28
CA LEU A 382 -0.67 -9.46 25.74
C LEU A 382 -0.58 -10.12 24.36
N GLN A 383 -0.97 -11.40 24.31
CA GLN A 383 -1.19 -12.09 23.05
C GLN A 383 -2.60 -11.77 22.57
N SER A 384 -2.74 -11.01 21.48
CA SER A 384 -4.01 -10.97 20.76
C SER A 384 -4.39 -12.42 20.40
N GLU A 385 -5.58 -12.91 20.76
CA GLU A 385 -6.04 -14.28 20.45
C GLU A 385 -6.09 -14.52 18.93
N ARG A 386 -4.93 -14.80 18.33
CA ARG A 386 -4.76 -15.12 16.91
C ARG A 386 -4.35 -16.58 16.80
N ARG A 387 -5.34 -17.47 16.76
CA ARG A 387 -5.14 -18.89 16.45
C ARG A 387 -5.26 -19.11 14.95
N GLY A 388 -4.14 -19.17 14.21
CA GLY A 388 -4.14 -19.63 12.81
C GLY A 388 -2.87 -19.29 12.01
N PRO A 389 -2.72 -19.85 10.78
CA PRO A 389 -1.61 -19.54 9.86
C PRO A 389 -1.59 -18.07 9.37
N GLU A 390 -2.58 -17.27 9.77
CA GLU A 390 -2.70 -15.83 9.46
C GLU A 390 -1.73 -14.95 10.30
N ASN A 391 -1.05 -15.51 11.30
CA ASN A 391 0.02 -14.81 12.05
C ASN A 391 1.19 -14.35 11.16
N PHE A 392 1.32 -14.93 9.97
CA PHE A 392 2.51 -14.76 9.13
C PHE A 392 2.37 -13.69 8.04
N ALA A 393 1.18 -13.11 7.80
CA ALA A 393 0.97 -12.39 6.53
C ALA A 393 0.24 -11.03 6.57
N MET A 394 -0.35 -10.55 7.67
CA MET A 394 -1.09 -9.26 7.60
C MET A 394 -0.95 -8.40 8.86
N GLN A 395 -0.45 -7.18 8.65
CA GLN A 395 -0.46 -6.09 9.63
C GLN A 395 -1.90 -5.59 9.77
N SER A 396 -2.51 -5.76 10.94
CA SER A 396 -3.70 -4.98 11.31
C SER A 396 -3.22 -3.60 11.76
N ILE A 397 -3.79 -2.52 11.21
CA ILE A 397 -3.63 -1.20 11.82
C ILE A 397 -4.28 -1.29 13.20
N LEU A 398 -3.47 -1.41 14.25
CA LEU A 398 -3.95 -1.30 15.62
C LEU A 398 -4.10 0.20 15.88
N ILE A 399 -5.33 0.61 16.17
CA ILE A 399 -5.65 2.00 16.45
C ILE A 399 -5.71 2.14 17.98
N GLY A 400 -5.00 3.13 18.52
CA GLY A 400 -4.57 3.11 19.92
C GLY A 400 -3.17 2.47 20.05
N PRO A 401 -2.76 2.02 21.25
CA PRO A 401 -3.51 1.96 22.50
C PRO A 401 -3.50 3.29 23.25
N ILE A 402 -4.50 3.50 24.09
CA ILE A 402 -4.48 4.53 25.13
C ILE A 402 -4.54 3.88 26.50
N TYR A 403 -3.87 4.47 27.49
CA TYR A 403 -3.95 4.03 28.88
C TYR A 403 -4.98 4.87 29.63
N HIS A 404 -6.00 4.21 30.18
CA HIS A 404 -7.03 4.85 31.00
C HIS A 404 -6.71 4.59 32.47
N ALA A 405 -6.06 5.58 33.11
CA ALA A 405 -5.59 5.50 34.49
C ALA A 405 -6.72 5.18 35.49
N PRO A 406 -7.93 5.80 35.42
CA PRO A 406 -8.98 5.55 36.41
C PRO A 406 -9.51 4.11 36.44
N SER A 407 -9.33 3.34 35.36
CA SER A 407 -9.75 1.93 35.30
C SER A 407 -8.59 0.95 35.14
N GLU A 408 -7.35 1.43 35.26
CA GLU A 408 -6.11 0.65 35.09
C GLU A 408 -6.16 -0.27 33.85
N SER A 409 -6.65 0.27 32.73
CA SER A 409 -6.88 -0.52 31.52
C SER A 409 -6.40 0.17 30.25
N MET A 410 -5.78 -0.60 29.36
CA MET A 410 -5.47 -0.16 28.01
C MET A 410 -6.65 -0.42 27.07
N LEU A 411 -6.95 0.56 26.23
CA LEU A 411 -8.04 0.49 25.25
C LEU A 411 -7.45 0.59 23.84
N TYR A 412 -7.87 -0.32 22.95
CA TYR A 412 -7.43 -0.29 21.55
C TYR A 412 -8.50 -0.85 20.61
N LEU A 413 -8.51 -0.36 19.38
CA LEU A 413 -9.39 -0.85 18.31
C LEU A 413 -8.60 -1.82 17.43
N GLN A 414 -9.13 -3.03 17.28
CA GLN A 414 -8.59 -4.08 16.43
C GLN A 414 -9.41 -4.17 15.14
N GLN A 415 -8.78 -3.92 13.99
CA GLN A 415 -9.42 -4.12 12.70
C GLN A 415 -9.30 -5.58 12.23
N PRO A 416 -10.37 -6.21 11.71
CA PRO A 416 -10.29 -7.56 11.17
C PRO A 416 -9.43 -7.59 9.89
N THR A 417 -8.44 -8.49 9.85
CA THR A 417 -7.48 -8.68 8.74
C THR A 417 -8.03 -9.53 7.58
N GLY A 418 -9.36 -9.63 7.43
CA GLY A 418 -9.96 -10.45 6.37
C GLY A 418 -9.50 -9.99 4.98
N GLY A 419 -8.75 -10.85 4.27
CA GLY A 419 -8.18 -10.60 2.95
C GLY A 419 -9.19 -10.01 1.96
N GLY A 420 -8.65 -9.29 0.95
CA GLY A 420 -9.32 -8.30 0.08
C GLY A 420 -10.74 -8.60 -0.43
N SER A 421 -11.21 -9.84 -0.43
CA SER A 421 -12.62 -10.19 -0.66
C SER A 421 -13.58 -9.71 0.44
N ARG A 422 -13.21 -9.79 1.74
CA ARG A 422 -14.06 -9.30 2.85
C ARG A 422 -14.00 -7.78 3.00
N ARG A 423 -12.83 -7.16 2.77
CA ARG A 423 -12.66 -5.70 2.69
C ARG A 423 -13.44 -5.07 1.53
N ARG A 424 -13.51 -5.73 0.34
CA ARG A 424 -14.39 -5.31 -0.77
C ARG A 424 -15.89 -5.42 -0.46
N MET A 425 -16.28 -6.22 0.54
CA MET A 425 -17.68 -6.52 0.90
C MET A 425 -18.29 -5.52 1.90
N GLY A 426 -17.57 -4.48 2.33
CA GLY A 426 -18.10 -3.46 3.25
C GLY A 426 -18.40 -3.94 4.68
N MET A 427 -17.99 -5.16 5.04
CA MET A 427 -18.16 -5.73 6.38
C MET A 427 -17.01 -5.27 7.30
N ASN A 428 -16.92 -3.96 7.54
CA ASN A 428 -15.90 -3.32 8.40
C ASN A 428 -16.47 -3.06 9.80
N GLY A 429 -16.32 -4.01 10.71
CA GLY A 429 -16.46 -3.75 12.14
C GLY A 429 -15.11 -3.90 12.81
N ALA A 430 -14.50 -2.80 13.26
CA ALA A 430 -13.42 -2.89 14.25
C ALA A 430 -14.01 -3.50 15.55
N SER A 431 -13.22 -4.22 16.33
CA SER A 431 -13.58 -4.61 17.69
C SER A 431 -12.83 -3.72 18.68
N LEU A 432 -13.54 -3.16 19.66
CA LEU A 432 -12.88 -2.51 20.80
C LEU A 432 -12.41 -3.61 21.75
N MET A 433 -11.14 -3.54 22.13
CA MET A 433 -10.54 -4.44 23.09
C MET A 433 -10.11 -3.63 24.31
N THR A 434 -10.31 -4.20 25.49
CA THR A 434 -9.93 -3.59 26.76
C THR A 434 -8.98 -4.54 27.48
N ALA A 435 -7.76 -4.12 27.79
CA ALA A 435 -6.79 -4.92 28.52
C ALA A 435 -6.64 -4.38 29.95
N LYS A 436 -7.03 -5.17 30.95
CA LYS A 436 -6.91 -4.78 32.37
C LYS A 436 -5.66 -5.35 33.00
N TRP A 437 -5.07 -4.61 33.92
CA TRP A 437 -3.98 -5.10 34.74
C TRP A 437 -4.50 -5.96 35.89
N SER A 438 -3.91 -7.14 36.08
CA SER A 438 -4.22 -8.05 37.20
C SER A 438 -2.96 -8.82 37.66
N GLY A 439 -1.79 -8.18 37.52
CA GLY A 439 -0.47 -8.80 37.62
C GLY A 439 0.08 -9.31 36.28
N ASN A 440 -0.78 -9.43 35.27
CA ASN A 440 -0.47 -9.47 33.84
C ASN A 440 -1.59 -8.74 33.09
N TRP A 441 -1.30 -8.26 31.88
CA TRP A 441 -2.31 -7.66 31.01
C TRP A 441 -3.24 -8.72 30.44
N ILE A 442 -4.53 -8.64 30.77
CA ILE A 442 -5.56 -9.58 30.28
C ILE A 442 -6.50 -8.83 29.34
N ALA A 443 -6.53 -9.22 28.07
CA ALA A 443 -7.49 -8.72 27.08
C ALA A 443 -8.89 -9.28 27.33
N GLU A 444 -9.87 -8.37 27.36
CA GLU A 444 -11.29 -8.64 27.34
C GLU A 444 -11.89 -7.99 26.07
N GLU A 445 -12.82 -8.68 25.41
CA GLU A 445 -13.59 -8.07 24.32
C GLU A 445 -14.49 -6.96 24.89
N GLY A 446 -14.29 -5.74 24.40
CA GLY A 446 -15.12 -4.60 24.72
C GLY A 446 -16.44 -4.61 23.91
N PRO A 447 -17.32 -3.63 24.17
CA PRO A 447 -18.53 -3.45 23.38
C PRO A 447 -18.20 -3.16 21.90
N THR A 448 -19.08 -3.58 20.99
CA THR A 448 -18.89 -3.38 19.54
C THR A 448 -18.88 -1.89 19.22
N PRO A 449 -17.78 -1.33 18.66
CA PRO A 449 -17.70 0.09 18.33
C PRO A 449 -18.59 0.43 17.13
N PRO A 450 -18.93 1.72 16.95
CA PRO A 450 -19.70 2.18 15.79
C PRO A 450 -19.01 1.82 14.47
N THR A 451 -19.81 1.57 13.43
CA THR A 451 -19.31 1.24 12.08
C THR A 451 -18.29 2.28 11.60
N GLY A 452 -17.16 1.81 11.08
CA GLY A 452 -16.09 2.68 10.59
C GLY A 452 -15.26 3.38 11.68
N ALA A 453 -15.29 2.91 12.93
CA ALA A 453 -14.40 3.39 13.99
C ALA A 453 -12.91 3.30 13.56
N SER A 454 -12.24 4.45 13.56
CA SER A 454 -10.88 4.61 12.98
C SER A 454 -9.90 5.35 13.90
N TRP A 455 -10.39 5.97 14.99
CA TRP A 455 -9.58 6.67 16.00
C TRP A 455 -10.13 6.47 17.40
N ILE A 456 -9.23 6.39 18.37
CA ILE A 456 -9.50 6.44 19.81
C ILE A 456 -8.68 7.59 20.41
N LEU A 457 -9.31 8.46 21.19
CA LEU A 457 -8.74 9.70 21.72
C LEU A 457 -9.12 9.84 23.20
N GLN A 458 -8.34 10.61 23.96
CA GLN A 458 -8.51 10.82 25.40
C GLN A 458 -8.37 12.31 25.73
N ASP A 459 -9.24 12.85 26.59
CA ASP A 459 -9.15 14.24 27.09
C ASP A 459 -8.36 14.32 28.41
N ALA A 460 -8.21 15.53 28.98
CA ALA A 460 -7.54 15.73 30.27
C ALA A 460 -8.31 15.19 31.48
N GLU A 461 -9.60 14.85 31.34
CA GLU A 461 -10.41 14.21 32.39
C GLU A 461 -10.43 12.67 32.25
N ASP A 462 -9.56 12.12 31.40
CA ASP A 462 -9.50 10.70 31.04
C ASP A 462 -10.78 10.16 30.35
N ASN A 463 -11.66 11.01 29.82
CA ASN A 463 -12.78 10.54 29.01
C ASN A 463 -12.29 9.99 27.67
N VAL A 464 -12.86 8.86 27.26
CA VAL A 464 -12.44 8.17 26.04
C VAL A 464 -13.43 8.42 24.90
N PHE A 465 -12.92 8.91 23.78
CA PHE A 465 -13.69 9.19 22.57
C PHE A 465 -13.30 8.24 21.44
N VAL A 466 -14.30 7.79 20.68
CA VAL A 466 -14.12 7.00 19.46
C VAL A 466 -14.67 7.79 18.28
N VAL A 467 -13.83 8.05 17.29
CA VAL A 467 -14.24 8.71 16.03
C VAL A 467 -14.45 7.65 14.95
N SER A 468 -15.64 7.65 14.36
CA SER A 468 -16.07 6.69 13.34
C SER A 468 -16.66 7.38 12.12
N SER A 469 -16.98 6.61 11.08
CA SER A 469 -17.66 7.14 9.89
C SER A 469 -19.03 7.77 10.23
N ALA A 470 -19.60 7.46 11.40
CA ALA A 470 -20.89 7.96 11.85
C ALA A 470 -20.79 9.19 12.79
N GLY A 471 -19.58 9.61 13.19
CA GLY A 471 -19.36 10.74 14.11
C GLY A 471 -18.43 10.42 15.28
N VAL A 472 -18.45 11.33 16.25
CA VAL A 472 -17.73 11.24 17.52
C VAL A 472 -18.64 10.61 18.59
N PHE A 473 -18.10 9.62 19.30
CA PHE A 473 -18.81 8.87 20.33
C PHE A 473 -18.00 8.87 21.64
N LEU A 474 -18.67 9.09 22.76
CA LEU A 474 -18.11 8.92 24.11
C LEU A 474 -18.27 7.47 24.56
N TYR A 475 -17.21 6.89 25.11
CA TYR A 475 -17.22 5.57 25.73
C TYR A 475 -17.60 5.69 27.21
N GLU A 476 -18.74 5.10 27.60
CA GLU A 476 -19.27 5.19 28.98
C GLU A 476 -18.98 3.92 29.82
N GLY A 477 -18.10 3.01 29.37
CA GLY A 477 -17.56 1.90 30.17
C GLY A 477 -18.51 0.74 30.53
N ASP A 478 -19.82 0.96 30.57
CA ASP A 478 -20.80 0.05 31.20
C ASP A 478 -21.41 -1.02 30.26
N GLY A 479 -20.84 -1.19 29.07
CA GLY A 479 -21.32 -2.05 28.01
C GLY A 479 -21.10 -3.55 28.23
N THR A 480 -21.50 -4.12 29.37
CA THR A 480 -21.58 -5.58 29.46
C THR A 480 -22.61 -6.08 28.44
N GLN A 481 -22.16 -6.82 27.41
CA GLN A 481 -23.08 -7.64 26.62
C GLN A 481 -23.78 -8.61 27.59
N LYS A 482 -25.02 -8.32 27.97
CA LYS A 482 -25.83 -9.29 28.70
C LYS A 482 -26.06 -10.49 27.78
N LYS A 483 -25.26 -11.54 27.96
CA LYS A 483 -25.54 -12.87 27.42
C LYS A 483 -26.82 -13.36 28.08
N ALA A 484 -27.94 -13.24 27.37
CA ALA A 484 -29.17 -13.87 27.84
C ALA A 484 -29.06 -15.36 27.59
N LYS A 485 -29.20 -16.16 28.66
CA LYS A 485 -29.29 -17.62 28.55
C LYS A 485 -30.71 -18.00 28.15
N PHE A 486 -30.85 -18.68 27.02
CA PHE A 486 -32.10 -19.33 26.61
C PHE A 486 -31.81 -20.79 26.33
N LEU A 487 -32.47 -21.71 27.04
CA LEU A 487 -32.29 -23.16 26.92
C LEU A 487 -30.82 -23.65 27.03
N GLY A 488 -30.01 -23.02 27.89
CA GLY A 488 -28.62 -23.44 28.11
C GLY A 488 -27.62 -23.01 27.04
N PHE A 489 -28.06 -22.22 26.04
CA PHE A 489 -27.20 -21.60 25.04
C PHE A 489 -27.13 -20.08 25.26
N ASP A 490 -25.93 -19.51 25.09
CA ASP A 490 -25.70 -18.07 25.17
C ASP A 490 -26.17 -17.42 23.86
N ILE A 491 -27.21 -16.58 23.94
CA ILE A 491 -27.68 -15.78 22.79
C ILE A 491 -27.09 -14.36 22.92
N PRO A 492 -26.25 -13.90 21.97
CA PRO A 492 -25.80 -12.52 21.93
C PRO A 492 -26.95 -11.63 21.46
N LEU A 493 -27.59 -10.94 22.41
CA LEU A 493 -28.47 -9.82 22.13
C LEU A 493 -27.61 -8.55 21.99
N GLY A 494 -27.73 -7.84 20.88
CA GLY A 494 -27.05 -6.55 20.65
C GLY A 494 -27.37 -5.59 21.81
N GLY A 495 -26.34 -5.23 22.58
CA GLY A 495 -26.47 -4.47 23.81
C GLY A 495 -26.87 -3.01 23.59
N ASN A 496 -27.61 -2.45 24.55
CA ASN A 496 -27.80 -1.01 24.69
C ASN A 496 -26.43 -0.30 24.73
N ASN A 497 -26.35 0.84 24.04
CA ASN A 497 -25.17 1.56 23.60
C ASN A 497 -24.14 1.89 24.69
N ALA A 498 -23.01 1.19 24.73
CA ALA A 498 -21.81 1.63 25.46
C ALA A 498 -21.14 2.89 24.88
N PHE A 499 -21.62 3.31 23.70
CA PHE A 499 -21.13 4.46 22.95
C PHE A 499 -22.24 5.49 22.81
N LYS A 500 -22.07 6.64 23.46
CA LYS A 500 -22.99 7.76 23.35
C LYS A 500 -22.53 8.69 22.24
N ARG A 501 -23.34 8.84 21.18
CA ARG A 501 -23.03 9.76 20.08
C ARG A 501 -23.05 11.20 20.58
N LEU A 502 -21.95 11.92 20.39
CA LEU A 502 -21.82 13.34 20.73
C LEU A 502 -21.96 14.26 19.52
N GLY A 503 -21.85 13.78 18.28
CA GLY A 503 -22.07 14.62 17.10
C GLY A 503 -20.94 14.51 16.08
N PRO A 504 -20.96 15.33 15.02
CA PRO A 504 -21.94 16.38 14.71
C PRO A 504 -23.29 15.83 14.22
N LYS A 505 -24.38 16.61 14.32
CA LYS A 505 -25.73 16.22 13.84
C LYS A 505 -25.89 16.37 12.32
N GLU A 506 -25.15 17.31 11.73
CA GLU A 506 -25.04 17.47 10.28
C GLU A 506 -23.96 16.53 9.73
N GLY A 507 -24.27 15.85 8.62
CA GLY A 507 -23.52 14.71 8.11
C GLY A 507 -22.20 15.10 7.47
N VAL A 508 -21.19 15.41 8.29
CA VAL A 508 -19.79 15.43 7.83
C VAL A 508 -19.46 14.02 7.33
N PRO A 509 -19.14 13.85 6.04
CA PRO A 509 -19.04 12.53 5.46
C PRO A 509 -17.66 11.95 5.73
N TYR A 510 -17.44 11.38 6.90
CA TYR A 510 -16.18 10.73 7.28
C TYR A 510 -15.95 9.48 6.43
N PHE A 511 -15.12 9.59 5.40
CA PHE A 511 -14.72 8.48 4.55
C PHE A 511 -13.30 8.05 4.91
N PRO A 512 -13.10 6.83 5.43
CA PRO A 512 -11.74 6.32 5.65
C PRO A 512 -10.95 6.29 4.32
N PRO A 513 -9.66 6.65 4.33
CA PRO A 513 -8.86 7.13 5.46
C PRO A 513 -9.13 8.62 5.80
N PHE A 514 -9.28 8.93 7.09
CA PHE A 514 -9.39 10.29 7.64
C PHE A 514 -8.54 10.38 8.91
N ALA A 515 -8.09 11.57 9.30
CA ALA A 515 -7.29 11.79 10.51
C ALA A 515 -8.04 12.59 11.57
N ALA A 516 -7.80 12.29 12.85
CA ALA A 516 -8.44 12.99 13.97
C ALA A 516 -7.44 13.22 15.11
N ALA A 517 -7.51 14.39 15.74
CA ALA A 517 -6.75 14.75 16.92
C ALA A 517 -7.63 15.51 17.93
N ILE A 518 -7.30 15.39 19.21
CA ILE A 518 -7.92 16.12 20.31
C ILE A 518 -6.87 17.00 20.97
N ASP A 519 -7.25 18.21 21.38
CA ASP A 519 -6.49 18.96 22.38
C ASP A 519 -7.02 18.59 23.78
N PRO A 520 -6.24 17.86 24.60
CA PRO A 520 -6.70 17.41 25.91
C PRO A 520 -7.14 18.54 26.83
N SER A 521 -6.56 19.73 26.68
CA SER A 521 -6.80 20.87 27.57
C SER A 521 -8.09 21.63 27.25
N SER A 522 -8.47 21.71 25.98
CA SER A 522 -9.64 22.49 25.52
C SER A 522 -10.82 21.62 25.07
N ASP A 523 -10.67 20.30 25.01
CA ASP A 523 -11.68 19.34 24.52
C ASP A 523 -12.18 19.71 23.11
N ARG A 524 -11.29 20.30 22.30
CA ARG A 524 -11.53 20.58 20.87
C ARG A 524 -11.00 19.43 20.03
N LEU A 525 -11.71 19.12 18.96
CA LEU A 525 -11.36 18.06 18.02
C LEU A 525 -11.06 18.64 16.64
N LEU A 526 -9.95 18.22 16.05
CA LEU A 526 -9.62 18.50 14.67
C LEU A 526 -9.77 17.23 13.85
N ILE A 527 -10.56 17.29 12.77
CA ILE A 527 -10.73 16.18 11.83
C ILE A 527 -10.31 16.62 10.44
N GLU A 528 -9.40 15.87 9.82
CA GLU A 528 -9.04 16.00 8.42
C GLU A 528 -9.68 14.88 7.61
N ASN A 529 -10.35 15.24 6.53
CA ASN A 529 -11.00 14.29 5.66
C ASN A 529 -11.01 14.82 4.22
N GLN A 530 -10.32 14.10 3.32
CA GLN A 530 -10.24 14.40 1.89
C GLN A 530 -9.87 15.85 1.57
N GLY A 531 -8.89 16.42 2.28
CA GLY A 531 -8.41 17.78 2.06
C GLY A 531 -9.26 18.88 2.69
N SER A 532 -10.27 18.54 3.49
CA SER A 532 -11.04 19.48 4.30
C SER A 532 -10.77 19.27 5.79
N LEU A 533 -10.57 20.36 6.53
CA LEU A 533 -10.33 20.40 7.97
C LEU A 533 -11.60 20.88 8.67
N TYR A 534 -12.03 20.14 9.68
CA TYR A 534 -13.19 20.45 10.51
C TYR A 534 -12.74 20.60 11.95
N LEU A 535 -12.91 21.78 12.53
CA LEU A 535 -12.72 22.02 13.96
C LEU A 535 -14.07 21.85 14.67
N LEU A 536 -14.12 20.94 15.64
CA LEU A 536 -15.29 20.66 16.45
C LEU A 536 -15.08 21.09 17.89
N GLU A 537 -16.07 21.79 18.44
CA GLU A 537 -16.10 22.19 19.83
C GLU A 537 -17.29 21.57 20.55
N ARG A 538 -17.13 21.26 21.84
CA ARG A 538 -18.16 20.60 22.64
C ARG A 538 -19.11 21.61 23.24
N GLU A 539 -20.36 21.66 22.75
CA GLU A 539 -21.44 22.39 23.41
C GLU A 539 -22.14 21.50 24.45
N LYS A 540 -22.22 21.95 25.71
CA LYS A 540 -22.79 21.20 26.85
C LYS A 540 -24.18 20.56 26.62
N GLN A 541 -24.99 21.10 25.69
CA GLN A 541 -26.34 20.58 25.40
C GLN A 541 -26.50 19.94 24.00
N LYS A 542 -25.59 20.21 23.04
CA LYS A 542 -25.71 19.73 21.65
C LYS A 542 -24.63 18.72 21.26
N GLY A 543 -23.62 18.52 22.13
CA GLY A 543 -22.44 17.71 21.85
C GLY A 543 -21.47 18.45 20.91
N TYR A 544 -20.68 17.72 20.11
CA TYR A 544 -19.73 18.35 19.20
C TYR A 544 -20.44 19.02 18.02
N VAL A 545 -20.11 20.27 17.77
CA VAL A 545 -20.60 21.08 16.64
C VAL A 545 -19.39 21.55 15.84
N VAL A 546 -19.52 21.62 14.51
CA VAL A 546 -18.47 22.17 13.65
C VAL A 546 -18.47 23.69 13.79
N THR A 547 -17.36 24.24 14.29
CA THR A 547 -17.20 25.70 14.50
C THR A 547 -16.52 26.34 13.30
N THR A 548 -15.46 25.71 12.78
CA THR A 548 -14.65 26.23 11.67
C THR A 548 -14.43 25.11 10.64
N GLU A 549 -14.58 25.44 9.36
CA GLU A 549 -14.22 24.58 8.24
C GLU A 549 -13.20 25.30 7.36
N ALA A 550 -12.10 24.62 7.03
CA ALA A 550 -11.06 25.14 6.15
C ALA A 550 -10.67 24.09 5.10
N LYS A 551 -10.36 24.55 3.88
CA LYS A 551 -9.79 23.67 2.84
C LYS A 551 -8.28 23.73 2.88
N ARG A 552 -7.66 22.59 2.60
CA ARG A 552 -6.23 22.47 2.37
C ARG A 552 -5.91 22.75 0.91
N ASP A 553 -4.73 23.33 0.71
CA ASP A 553 -4.16 23.53 -0.63
C ASP A 553 -3.55 22.23 -1.18
N SER A 554 -3.07 21.36 -0.27
CA SER A 554 -2.50 20.06 -0.59
C SER A 554 -3.59 18.97 -0.67
N GLU A 555 -3.69 18.29 -1.82
CA GLU A 555 -4.55 17.11 -1.97
C GLU A 555 -3.85 15.84 -1.46
N GLY A 556 -4.59 15.04 -0.68
CA GLY A 556 -4.15 13.72 -0.21
C GLY A 556 -4.15 13.57 1.31
N GLU A 557 -3.81 12.36 1.74
CA GLU A 557 -3.77 11.94 3.14
C GLU A 557 -2.89 12.87 4.00
N ALA A 558 -3.31 13.11 5.24
CA ALA A 558 -2.52 13.79 6.24
C ALA A 558 -2.67 13.13 7.61
N VAL A 559 -1.72 13.42 8.49
CA VAL A 559 -1.88 13.25 9.94
C VAL A 559 -2.05 14.64 10.55
N VAL A 560 -2.87 14.72 11.61
CA VAL A 560 -3.19 15.99 12.25
C VAL A 560 -2.87 15.97 13.73
N GLY A 561 -2.60 17.14 14.29
CA GLY A 561 -2.47 17.40 15.71
C GLY A 561 -3.15 18.69 16.10
N LEU A 562 -3.54 18.80 17.36
CA LEU A 562 -4.17 20.00 17.90
C LEU A 562 -3.59 20.34 19.27
N THR A 563 -3.32 21.62 19.46
CA THR A 563 -2.95 22.25 20.73
C THR A 563 -3.86 23.45 20.97
N ASP A 564 -3.71 24.13 22.10
CA ASP A 564 -4.50 25.31 22.44
C ASP A 564 -4.38 26.44 21.40
N LYS A 565 -3.17 26.61 20.83
CA LYS A 565 -2.79 27.69 19.91
C LYS A 565 -2.62 27.25 18.47
N LEU A 566 -2.11 26.03 18.23
CA LEU A 566 -1.77 25.55 16.89
C LEU A 566 -2.51 24.27 16.51
N ALA A 567 -3.02 24.26 15.28
CA ALA A 567 -3.43 23.07 14.55
C ALA A 567 -2.31 22.68 13.59
N VAL A 568 -1.83 21.44 13.65
CA VAL A 568 -0.76 20.95 12.77
C VAL A 568 -1.33 19.95 11.80
N VAL A 569 -1.00 20.12 10.52
CA VAL A 569 -1.34 19.19 9.46
C VAL A 569 -0.06 18.78 8.76
N ALA A 570 0.25 17.49 8.76
CA ALA A 570 1.39 16.95 8.03
C ALA A 570 0.90 16.08 6.86
N ASP A 571 1.19 16.51 5.63
CA ASP A 571 0.71 15.86 4.41
C ASP A 571 1.59 14.67 3.98
N LYS A 572 1.06 13.81 3.10
CA LYS A 572 1.81 12.70 2.51
C LYS A 572 3.09 13.07 1.76
N ASN A 573 3.30 14.35 1.44
CA ASN A 573 4.48 14.83 0.71
C ASN A 573 5.55 15.41 1.67
N GLY A 574 5.33 15.31 2.98
CA GLY A 574 6.27 15.79 4.00
C GLY A 574 6.15 17.28 4.35
N HIS A 575 5.14 18.00 3.84
CA HIS A 575 4.83 19.35 4.31
C HIS A 575 4.19 19.29 5.68
N ILE A 576 4.69 20.14 6.57
CA ILE A 576 4.01 20.50 7.80
C ILE A 576 3.42 21.88 7.62
N GLU A 577 2.12 21.99 7.80
CA GLU A 577 1.37 23.23 7.88
C GLU A 577 1.06 23.52 9.35
N LEU A 578 1.60 24.63 9.88
CA LEU A 578 1.22 25.18 11.17
C LEU A 578 0.08 26.17 10.94
N ARG A 579 -1.08 25.89 11.54
CA ARG A 579 -2.30 26.69 11.42
C ARG A 579 -2.72 27.21 12.79
N ASP A 580 -3.44 28.32 12.80
CA ASP A 580 -4.09 28.80 14.02
C ASP A 580 -5.14 27.79 14.50
N ALA A 581 -5.17 27.46 15.80
CA ALA A 581 -6.07 26.45 16.35
C ALA A 581 -7.56 26.85 16.33
N GLN A 582 -7.90 28.13 16.13
CA GLN A 582 -9.29 28.60 16.09
C GLN A 582 -9.75 28.90 14.67
N THR A 583 -8.94 29.67 13.91
CA THR A 583 -9.31 30.11 12.56
C THR A 583 -8.93 29.11 11.47
N LEU A 584 -8.02 28.16 11.78
CA LEU A 584 -7.41 27.23 10.82
C LEU A 584 -6.65 27.92 9.67
N GLU A 585 -6.33 29.21 9.81
CA GLU A 585 -5.50 29.94 8.84
C GLU A 585 -4.04 29.47 8.91
N VAL A 586 -3.41 29.33 7.75
CA VAL A 586 -2.01 28.90 7.64
C VAL A 586 -1.08 30.01 8.13
N GLN A 587 -0.27 29.70 9.14
CA GLN A 587 0.77 30.60 9.64
C GLN A 587 2.10 30.29 8.95
N GLU A 588 2.49 29.01 8.91
CA GLU A 588 3.75 28.57 8.32
C GLU A 588 3.60 27.24 7.56
N THR A 589 4.43 27.04 6.55
CA THR A 589 4.54 25.77 5.81
C THR A 589 5.99 25.49 5.49
N PHE A 590 6.47 24.29 5.84
CA PHE A 590 7.86 23.87 5.60
C PHE A 590 7.98 22.34 5.52
N ARG A 591 9.17 21.84 5.16
CA ARG A 591 9.48 20.39 5.02
C ARG A 591 10.70 20.01 5.85
N PRO A 592 10.55 19.60 7.13
CA PRO A 592 11.70 19.31 7.97
C PRO A 592 12.42 17.99 7.61
N ALA A 593 11.72 17.05 6.97
CA ALA A 593 12.23 15.74 6.54
C ALA A 593 12.25 15.57 5.01
N GLY A 594 12.30 16.66 4.25
CA GLY A 594 12.24 16.59 2.77
C GLY A 594 10.90 16.04 2.29
N ASP A 595 10.95 15.06 1.38
CA ASP A 595 9.76 14.45 0.75
C ASP A 595 9.31 13.15 1.46
N SER A 596 9.75 12.94 2.71
CA SER A 596 9.36 11.79 3.52
C SER A 596 7.92 12.00 4.06
N PRO A 597 7.00 11.05 3.89
CA PRO A 597 5.67 11.13 4.47
C PRO A 597 5.73 11.00 6.01
N PRO A 598 4.84 11.68 6.74
CA PRO A 598 4.67 11.48 8.17
C PRO A 598 3.98 10.13 8.44
N SER A 599 4.32 9.52 9.57
CA SER A 599 3.81 8.24 10.05
C SER A 599 2.97 8.36 11.32
N ALA A 600 3.30 9.35 12.16
CA ALA A 600 2.58 9.66 13.38
C ALA A 600 2.79 11.13 13.75
N LEU A 601 1.82 11.68 14.48
CA LEU A 601 1.87 13.00 15.07
C LEU A 601 1.27 12.89 16.46
N GLU A 602 2.00 13.35 17.47
CA GLU A 602 1.56 13.36 18.87
C GLU A 602 1.73 14.78 19.42
N THR A 603 0.83 15.17 20.32
CA THR A 603 0.89 16.44 21.05
C THR A 603 1.07 16.16 22.54
N SER A 604 1.93 16.93 23.21
CA SER A 604 2.10 16.82 24.66
C SER A 604 0.79 17.17 25.37
N ARG A 605 0.52 16.53 26.53
CA ARG A 605 -0.69 16.77 27.33
C ARG A 605 -0.86 18.23 27.75
N ASP A 606 0.25 18.93 27.95
CA ASP A 606 0.28 20.35 28.31
C ASP A 606 0.16 21.30 27.10
N GLY A 607 0.08 20.76 25.87
CA GLY A 607 -0.02 21.50 24.63
C GLY A 607 1.25 22.28 24.23
N LYS A 608 2.35 22.19 24.99
CA LYS A 608 3.57 22.97 24.72
C LYS A 608 4.45 22.40 23.62
N TYR A 609 4.38 21.09 23.39
CA TYR A 609 5.23 20.38 22.45
C TYR A 609 4.42 19.57 21.44
N ILE A 610 4.91 19.54 20.20
CA ILE A 610 4.37 18.75 19.11
C ILE A 610 5.51 17.91 18.54
N ALA A 611 5.30 16.61 18.37
CA ALA A 611 6.25 15.71 17.73
C ALA A 611 5.64 15.13 16.45
N VAL A 612 6.41 15.15 15.36
CA VAL A 612 6.06 14.52 14.08
C VAL A 612 7.12 13.49 13.73
N LEU A 613 6.70 12.23 13.56
CA LEU A 613 7.55 11.12 13.16
C LEU A 613 7.35 10.82 11.68
N PHE A 614 8.45 10.74 10.93
CA PHE A 614 8.44 10.45 9.49
C PHE A 614 8.81 9.00 9.18
N HIS A 615 8.39 8.49 8.00
CA HIS A 615 8.66 7.10 7.59
C HIS A 615 10.14 6.79 7.33
N ASP A 616 10.97 7.81 7.09
CA ASP A 616 12.43 7.72 7.02
C ASP A 616 13.11 7.67 8.41
N GLY A 617 12.34 7.77 9.49
CA GLY A 617 12.80 7.70 10.87
C GLY A 617 13.17 9.06 11.48
N ALA A 618 13.10 10.14 10.70
CA ALA A 618 13.33 11.48 11.20
C ALA A 618 12.24 11.87 12.22
N LEU A 619 12.65 12.47 13.33
CA LEU A 619 11.76 12.99 14.34
C LEU A 619 11.88 14.51 14.38
N TRP A 620 10.77 15.21 14.27
CA TRP A 620 10.71 16.66 14.37
C TRP A 620 9.94 17.07 15.61
N LEU A 621 10.59 17.82 16.48
CA LEU A 621 10.02 18.32 17.74
C LEU A 621 9.84 19.84 17.63
N TYR A 622 8.65 20.33 17.96
CA TYR A 622 8.31 21.74 17.92
C TYR A 622 7.85 22.24 19.29
N ASP A 623 8.46 23.32 19.74
CA ASP A 623 8.07 24.05 20.94
C ASP A 623 7.09 25.18 20.54
N VAL A 624 5.83 25.03 20.97
CA VAL A 624 4.73 25.95 20.69
C VAL A 624 4.94 27.30 21.37
N GLY A 625 5.59 27.32 22.54
CA GLY A 625 5.85 28.54 23.30
C GLY A 625 6.99 29.35 22.70
N ALA A 626 8.07 28.68 22.29
CA ALA A 626 9.24 29.31 21.67
C ALA A 626 9.07 29.59 20.17
N GLY A 627 8.11 28.92 19.51
CA GLY A 627 7.92 29.00 18.06
C GLY A 627 9.08 28.41 17.27
N GLN A 628 9.78 27.41 17.82
CA GLN A 628 10.98 26.82 17.22
C GLN A 628 10.83 25.31 17.05
N GLY A 629 11.15 24.84 15.86
CA GLY A 629 11.24 23.41 15.53
C GLY A 629 12.69 22.94 15.47
N SER A 630 12.95 21.75 16.01
CA SER A 630 14.24 21.08 15.93
C SER A 630 14.07 19.69 15.32
N ARG A 631 14.99 19.33 14.42
CA ARG A 631 15.06 17.98 13.87
C ARG A 631 16.01 17.16 14.73
N ILE A 632 15.52 16.02 15.20
CA ILE A 632 16.30 15.00 15.88
C ILE A 632 16.65 13.96 14.81
N ASP A 633 17.95 13.83 14.51
CA ASP A 633 18.42 12.80 13.60
C ASP A 633 18.39 11.44 14.31
N SER A 634 17.38 10.66 13.97
CA SER A 634 17.07 9.36 14.58
C SER A 634 16.65 8.38 13.49
N ASP A 635 16.71 7.08 13.81
CA ASP A 635 15.99 6.03 13.06
C ASP A 635 14.76 5.63 13.88
N ALA A 636 13.91 6.62 14.19
CA ALA A 636 12.80 6.45 15.11
C ALA A 636 11.65 5.66 14.43
N SER A 637 10.97 4.83 15.21
CA SER A 637 9.84 4.02 14.73
C SER A 637 8.57 4.16 15.56
N ALA A 638 8.69 4.69 16.78
CA ALA A 638 7.58 5.03 17.64
C ALA A 638 7.95 6.24 18.49
N MET A 639 6.95 7.00 18.92
CA MET A 639 7.11 8.12 19.84
C MET A 639 5.91 8.18 20.79
N ALA A 640 6.13 8.76 21.95
CA ALA A 640 5.13 9.09 22.95
C ALA A 640 5.64 10.26 23.81
N PHE A 641 4.73 10.98 24.44
CA PHE A 641 5.05 11.97 25.47
C PHE A 641 4.72 11.39 26.84
N ASP A 642 5.63 11.65 27.78
CA ASP A 642 5.41 11.66 29.22
C ASP A 642 5.34 13.14 29.69
N GLU A 643 4.93 13.41 30.93
CA GLU A 643 4.68 14.77 31.45
C GLU A 643 5.83 15.76 31.14
N ASP A 644 7.08 15.32 31.35
CA ASP A 644 8.28 16.15 31.16
C ASP A 644 9.23 15.62 30.07
N ASN A 645 8.91 14.49 29.43
CA ASN A 645 9.86 13.73 28.62
C ASN A 645 9.29 13.31 27.26
N LEU A 646 10.16 13.28 26.26
CA LEU A 646 9.92 12.63 24.96
C LEU A 646 10.47 11.21 25.02
N ILE A 647 9.59 10.23 24.81
CA ILE A 647 9.96 8.81 24.72
C ILE A 647 9.88 8.40 23.26
N PHE A 648 10.96 7.86 22.71
CA PHE A 648 10.93 7.37 21.33
C PHE A 648 11.73 6.09 21.15
N ALA A 649 11.19 5.21 20.32
CA ALA A 649 11.87 3.97 19.92
C ALA A 649 12.71 4.25 18.68
N ASP A 650 13.97 3.83 18.68
CA ASP A 650 14.86 3.88 17.53
C ASP A 650 15.61 2.55 17.33
N ASN A 651 16.35 2.42 16.23
CA ASN A 651 16.99 1.17 15.84
C ASN A 651 16.01 -0.02 15.96
N LYS A 652 14.74 0.27 15.63
CA LYS A 652 13.57 -0.60 15.67
C LYS A 652 13.10 -1.07 17.07
N THR A 653 13.97 -1.17 18.08
CA THR A 653 13.61 -1.76 19.40
C THR A 653 14.23 -1.09 20.62
N ARG A 654 15.19 -0.18 20.43
CA ARG A 654 15.78 0.55 21.56
C ARG A 654 14.83 1.69 21.89
N VAL A 655 14.59 1.97 23.17
CA VAL A 655 13.82 3.15 23.57
C VAL A 655 14.70 4.12 24.31
N ARG A 656 14.62 5.40 23.95
CA ARG A 656 15.31 6.51 24.63
C ARG A 656 14.27 7.41 25.27
N VAL A 657 14.55 7.82 26.51
CA VAL A 657 13.77 8.83 27.23
C VAL A 657 14.62 10.10 27.26
N GLN A 658 14.10 11.17 26.68
CA GLN A 658 14.79 12.44 26.54
C GLN A 658 14.01 13.54 27.26
N SER A 659 14.70 14.33 28.08
CA SER A 659 14.09 15.47 28.76
C SER A 659 13.71 16.56 27.76
N LEU A 660 12.48 17.06 27.82
CA LEU A 660 12.02 18.15 26.95
C LEU A 660 12.73 19.48 27.26
N ALA A 661 13.10 19.71 28.52
CA ALA A 661 13.72 20.95 28.97
C ALA A 661 15.21 21.07 28.59
N SER A 662 15.96 19.97 28.70
CA SER A 662 17.43 19.97 28.48
C SER A 662 17.84 19.32 27.15
N GLY A 663 16.99 18.48 26.56
CA GLY A 663 17.35 17.63 25.44
C GLY A 663 18.32 16.50 25.79
N GLU A 664 18.65 16.29 27.07
CA GLU A 664 19.53 15.19 27.48
C GLU A 664 18.78 13.86 27.55
N THR A 665 19.47 12.78 27.19
CA THR A 665 18.94 11.41 27.34
C THR A 665 19.04 10.99 28.80
N LEU A 666 17.89 10.80 29.45
CA LEU A 666 17.80 10.39 30.86
C LEU A 666 17.97 8.88 31.00
N GLU A 667 17.25 8.11 30.18
CA GLU A 667 17.25 6.65 30.21
C GLU A 667 17.32 6.03 28.82
N THR A 668 17.86 4.82 28.75
CA THR A 668 17.94 4.04 27.50
C THR A 668 17.65 2.57 27.76
N TYR A 669 16.57 2.09 27.18
CA TYR A 669 16.16 0.69 27.17
C TYR A 669 16.77 -0.01 25.96
N TRP A 670 17.88 -0.72 26.18
CA TRP A 670 18.60 -1.45 25.13
C TRP A 670 18.39 -2.97 25.29
N PRO A 671 17.59 -3.63 24.42
CA PRO A 671 17.37 -5.07 24.53
C PRO A 671 18.62 -5.86 24.16
N VAL A 672 18.87 -6.98 24.86
CA VAL A 672 19.94 -7.91 24.50
C VAL A 672 19.65 -8.52 23.12
N SER A 673 20.63 -8.50 22.23
CA SER A 673 20.48 -9.06 20.88
C SER A 673 20.33 -10.58 20.94
N ASP A 674 19.21 -11.08 20.40
CA ASP A 674 19.05 -12.50 20.08
C ASP A 674 20.10 -12.93 19.05
N TRP A 675 20.45 -14.21 19.02
CA TRP A 675 21.40 -14.80 18.06
C TRP A 675 21.01 -14.47 16.61
N TRP A 676 19.72 -14.52 16.29
CA TRP A 676 19.23 -14.14 14.96
C TRP A 676 19.51 -12.67 14.62
N ARG A 677 19.27 -11.76 15.56
CA ARG A 677 19.58 -10.34 15.37
C ARG A 677 21.07 -10.09 15.25
N PHE A 678 21.87 -10.76 16.07
CA PHE A 678 23.32 -10.73 15.95
C PHE A 678 23.79 -11.16 14.55
N THR A 679 23.25 -12.25 14.00
CA THR A 679 23.60 -12.69 12.63
C THR A 679 23.16 -11.69 11.56
N TYR A 680 22.02 -11.01 11.74
CA TYR A 680 21.59 -9.95 10.83
C TYR A 680 22.57 -8.77 10.85
N ASP A 681 22.86 -8.24 12.03
CA ASP A 681 23.67 -7.03 12.22
C ASP A 681 25.14 -7.26 11.81
N TRP A 682 25.70 -8.44 12.11
CA TRP A 682 27.14 -8.72 11.95
C TRP A 682 27.53 -9.59 10.75
N ALA A 683 26.60 -10.33 10.15
CA ALA A 683 26.89 -11.15 8.97
C ALA A 683 26.12 -10.64 7.74
N ILE A 684 24.79 -10.57 7.82
CA ILE A 684 23.96 -10.31 6.63
C ILE A 684 24.07 -8.85 6.20
N GLN A 685 23.90 -7.89 7.11
CA GLN A 685 23.91 -6.47 6.78
C GLN A 685 25.26 -5.99 6.22
N PRO A 686 26.43 -6.36 6.79
CA PRO A 686 27.72 -5.97 6.23
C PRO A 686 27.99 -6.60 4.86
N ILE A 687 27.67 -7.89 4.68
CA ILE A 687 27.81 -8.56 3.38
C ILE A 687 26.90 -7.89 2.35
N TYR A 688 25.65 -7.62 2.73
CA TYR A 688 24.68 -6.94 1.87
C TYR A 688 25.11 -5.51 1.50
N TYR A 689 25.80 -4.82 2.40
CA TYR A 689 26.33 -3.48 2.13
C TYR A 689 27.41 -3.49 1.04
N VAL A 690 28.28 -4.50 1.04
CA VAL A 690 29.40 -4.64 0.09
C VAL A 690 28.96 -5.19 -1.26
N PHE A 691 28.01 -6.13 -1.27
CA PHE A 691 27.53 -6.74 -2.50
C PHE A 691 26.76 -5.72 -3.35
N PRO A 692 26.88 -5.76 -4.69
CA PRO A 692 26.05 -4.94 -5.54
C PRO A 692 24.59 -5.36 -5.37
N LYS A 693 23.69 -4.39 -5.50
CA LYS A 693 22.25 -4.54 -5.29
C LYS A 693 21.50 -4.24 -6.58
N PRO A 694 21.66 -5.07 -7.62
CA PRO A 694 20.99 -4.86 -8.90
C PRO A 694 19.46 -4.92 -8.77
N GLY A 695 18.93 -5.71 -7.82
CA GLY A 695 17.49 -5.81 -7.57
C GLY A 695 16.86 -4.56 -6.94
N GLU A 696 17.62 -3.77 -6.17
CA GLU A 696 17.12 -2.51 -5.57
C GLU A 696 17.00 -1.37 -6.60
N LEU A 697 17.56 -1.52 -7.81
CA LEU A 697 17.42 -0.51 -8.88
C LEU A 697 15.98 -0.34 -9.35
N ASN A 698 15.11 -1.32 -9.10
CA ASN A 698 13.69 -1.17 -9.37
C ASN A 698 13.04 -0.08 -8.48
N ASN A 699 13.55 0.14 -7.27
CA ASN A 699 13.04 1.21 -6.41
C ASN A 699 13.36 2.60 -6.99
N LEU A 700 14.49 2.74 -7.67
CA LEU A 700 14.81 3.94 -8.44
C LEU A 700 13.87 4.15 -9.62
N LEU A 701 13.49 3.07 -10.33
CA LEU A 701 12.48 3.16 -11.39
C LEU A 701 11.14 3.58 -10.84
N LYS A 702 10.70 2.99 -9.72
CA LYS A 702 9.46 3.38 -9.05
C LYS A 702 9.48 4.86 -8.70
N TYR A 703 10.53 5.32 -8.01
CA TYR A 703 10.69 6.72 -7.65
C TYR A 703 10.65 7.66 -8.85
N LEU A 704 11.39 7.38 -9.94
CA LEU A 704 11.37 8.22 -11.15
C LEU A 704 10.00 8.29 -11.86
N VAL A 705 9.07 7.41 -11.49
CA VAL A 705 7.76 7.27 -12.13
C VAL A 705 6.65 7.81 -11.26
N THR A 706 6.71 7.55 -9.95
CA THR A 706 5.68 7.93 -8.99
C THR A 706 6.05 9.18 -8.20
N ASP A 707 7.31 9.63 -8.24
CA ASP A 707 7.91 10.61 -7.33
C ASP A 707 7.74 10.24 -5.84
N GLU A 708 7.38 8.98 -5.53
CA GLU A 708 7.18 8.50 -4.17
C GLU A 708 8.47 7.87 -3.63
N SER A 709 8.96 8.42 -2.51
CA SER A 709 10.19 8.00 -1.83
C SER A 709 9.99 6.82 -0.86
N THR A 710 8.74 6.40 -0.65
CA THR A 710 8.39 5.32 0.27
C THR A 710 7.42 4.34 -0.36
N SER A 711 7.63 3.05 -0.15
CA SER A 711 6.69 2.00 -0.57
C SER A 711 5.93 1.42 0.62
N SER A 712 4.61 1.28 0.48
CA SER A 712 3.79 0.59 1.48
C SER A 712 4.05 -0.92 1.40
N PHE A 713 4.19 -1.56 2.57
CA PHE A 713 4.41 -3.02 2.62
C PHE A 713 3.22 -3.82 2.04
N GLN A 714 2.01 -3.23 2.01
CA GLN A 714 0.81 -3.84 1.45
C GLN A 714 0.69 -3.69 -0.09
N GLY A 715 1.57 -2.91 -0.72
CA GLY A 715 1.53 -2.64 -2.16
C GLY A 715 0.16 -2.12 -2.61
N PRO A 716 -0.44 -2.65 -3.69
CA PRO A 716 -1.74 -2.19 -4.21
C PRO A 716 -2.94 -2.51 -3.31
N GLN A 717 -2.75 -3.18 -2.16
CA GLN A 717 -3.77 -3.38 -1.14
C GLN A 717 -3.72 -2.33 -0.02
N SER A 718 -2.80 -1.36 -0.10
CA SER A 718 -2.70 -0.25 0.85
C SER A 718 -4.01 0.53 0.89
N THR A 719 -4.43 0.89 2.10
CA THR A 719 -5.65 1.68 2.32
C THR A 719 -5.44 3.17 2.07
N GLY A 720 -4.19 3.60 1.82
CA GLY A 720 -3.85 5.02 1.87
C GLY A 720 -3.90 5.56 3.30
N ASP A 721 -3.65 4.74 4.33
CA ASP A 721 -3.48 5.28 5.67
C ASP A 721 -1.99 5.55 5.90
N LEU A 722 -1.63 6.78 6.27
CA LEU A 722 -0.24 7.16 6.57
C LEU A 722 0.31 6.42 7.81
N ARG A 723 -0.56 5.83 8.64
CA ARG A 723 -0.18 4.98 9.78
C ARG A 723 0.29 3.59 9.35
N GLU A 724 0.04 3.18 8.09
CA GLU A 724 0.60 1.92 7.56
C GLU A 724 2.12 2.00 7.53
N VAL A 725 2.81 0.91 7.88
CA VAL A 725 4.26 0.89 7.81
C VAL A 725 4.72 0.99 6.36
N ARG A 726 5.40 2.09 6.03
CA ARG A 726 6.09 2.28 4.76
C ARG A 726 7.59 2.07 4.96
N MET A 727 8.26 1.59 3.93
CA MET A 727 9.72 1.50 3.91
C MET A 727 10.25 2.67 3.09
N ALA A 728 11.19 3.43 3.66
CA ALA A 728 11.93 4.43 2.93
C ALA A 728 12.86 3.73 1.93
N ASP A 729 12.63 3.98 0.65
CA ASP A 729 13.42 3.40 -0.42
C ASP A 729 14.67 4.26 -0.62
N ASN A 730 15.84 3.74 -0.25
CA ASN A 730 17.10 4.44 -0.53
C ASN A 730 17.45 4.30 -2.02
N ILE A 731 17.19 5.36 -2.78
CA ILE A 731 17.30 5.37 -4.25
C ILE A 731 18.75 5.57 -4.74
N VAL A 732 19.54 6.37 -4.04
CA VAL A 732 20.88 6.80 -4.49
C VAL A 732 21.95 5.77 -4.14
N MET A 733 21.86 5.18 -2.95
CA MET A 733 22.87 4.26 -2.44
C MET A 733 23.09 3.03 -3.34
N PRO A 734 22.05 2.35 -3.89
CA PRO A 734 22.23 1.22 -4.79
C PRO A 734 22.99 1.62 -6.06
N VAL A 735 22.70 2.80 -6.63
CA VAL A 735 23.39 3.30 -7.84
C VAL A 735 24.87 3.49 -7.57
N VAL A 736 25.22 4.16 -6.46
CA VAL A 736 26.61 4.44 -6.10
C VAL A 736 27.38 3.14 -5.82
N HIS A 737 26.80 2.23 -5.02
CA HIS A 737 27.44 0.94 -4.69
C HIS A 737 27.69 0.10 -5.94
N ASN A 738 26.68 0.00 -6.81
CA ASN A 738 26.79 -0.74 -8.07
C ASN A 738 27.85 -0.12 -9.00
N LEU A 739 27.94 1.22 -9.06
CA LEU A 739 28.92 1.91 -9.88
C LEU A 739 30.34 1.71 -9.35
N ILE A 740 30.55 1.82 -8.03
CA ILE A 740 31.82 1.51 -7.37
C ILE A 740 32.23 0.07 -7.68
N PHE A 741 31.30 -0.88 -7.57
CA PHE A 741 31.55 -2.29 -7.88
C PHE A 741 32.02 -2.49 -9.33
N ILE A 742 31.33 -1.90 -10.31
CA ILE A 742 31.75 -1.96 -11.73
C ILE A 742 33.16 -1.40 -11.90
N CYS A 743 33.44 -0.23 -11.32
CA CYS A 743 34.76 0.41 -11.41
C CYS A 743 35.87 -0.47 -10.82
N VAL A 744 35.63 -1.09 -9.66
CA VAL A 744 36.57 -2.00 -9.01
C VAL A 744 36.80 -3.24 -9.86
N MET A 745 35.75 -3.90 -10.34
CA MET A 745 35.86 -5.13 -11.15
C MET A 745 36.55 -4.90 -12.49
N LEU A 746 36.21 -3.82 -13.19
CA LEU A 746 36.91 -3.43 -14.43
C LEU A 746 38.35 -3.02 -14.14
N GLY A 747 38.62 -2.32 -13.03
CA GLY A 747 39.96 -1.98 -12.59
C GLY A 747 40.84 -3.20 -12.36
N ILE A 748 40.33 -4.21 -11.64
CA ILE A 748 40.99 -5.50 -11.42
C ILE A 748 41.24 -6.21 -12.75
N THR A 749 40.26 -6.24 -13.65
CA THR A 749 40.41 -6.87 -14.98
C THR A 749 41.50 -6.18 -15.80
N CYS A 750 41.47 -4.85 -15.87
CA CYS A 750 42.48 -4.06 -16.59
C CYS A 750 43.88 -4.26 -16.03
N PHE A 751 44.01 -4.32 -14.70
CA PHE A 751 45.28 -4.58 -14.03
C PHE A 751 45.79 -5.99 -14.34
N TYR A 752 44.93 -7.00 -14.24
CA TYR A 752 45.29 -8.39 -14.57
C TYR A 752 45.80 -8.52 -16.01
N VAL A 753 45.10 -7.92 -16.97
CA VAL A 753 45.49 -7.93 -18.39
C VAL A 753 46.76 -7.14 -18.68
N SER A 754 47.03 -6.07 -17.92
CA SER A 754 48.28 -5.31 -18.06
C SER A 754 49.52 -6.12 -17.67
N ARG A 755 49.36 -7.13 -16.78
CA ARG A 755 50.44 -7.98 -16.28
C ARG A 755 50.55 -9.34 -16.98
N LEU A 756 49.58 -9.69 -17.81
CA LEU A 756 49.64 -10.92 -18.60
C LEU A 756 50.74 -10.78 -19.66
N ASP A 757 51.82 -11.54 -19.51
CA ASP A 757 52.77 -11.80 -20.60
C ASP A 757 52.10 -12.81 -21.55
N LEU A 758 51.38 -12.25 -22.52
CA LEU A 758 50.78 -12.97 -23.65
C LEU A 758 51.79 -13.13 -24.78
#